data_AF-A0A943DGE7-F1
#
_entry.id   AF-A0A943DGE7-F1
#
_cell.length_a   1.000
_cell.length_b   1.000
_cell.length_c   1.000
_cell.angle_alpha   90.00
_cell.angle_beta   90.00
_cell.angle_gamma   90.00
#
_symmetry.space_group_name_H-M   'P 1'
#
loop_
_entity.id
_entity.type
_entity.pdbx_description
1 polymer ?
#
loop_
_entity_poly.entity_id
_entity_poly.type
_entity_poly.pdbx_seq_one_letter_code
_entity_poly.pdbx_strand_id
1 'polypeptide(L)'
;MKRLFVILSNIFITSFLLWICFSTSYVVIHNSFPAISIFSQNKEVSKDQVKYSLDQLANETDSVIGEQIETIDDKGKVHFSYAIFGSGHIPNGLVKASEEDFYNSGLLSNYYILSGNLTLDRLNHELQSLGFTQTFVSYPNIFLSLFTYMGNGSQLLVLVIFLLTFIALMIIQKTKEMRTVGIRYISGLHLTQIFGNSMISDCGDLLLGIITGVFLGICGVSLFHITPFSIPVIFSASITYNLLLLFLSILFSFLYVLSIKAVHLVSLLKGKLPLKQIMGILYLGQLVAFLLIVLTIHRTSIYSTIWQLHQAGDTAWSNQKDWVLLSTNREFGAEARNHDSRKMLEEQWKSFIETGIQNGGMLVQHPLASFDLKGLSSHPLMGKMSINDYNPYANSLYVTPNYLDVQNVELNEEDKKSINSLGEGEFGLLLPEKLKDQEDKLRQIYEDFLAIRNDKGNKIQQAMKARVFYISNNKKRFVYNSTPISYQQFLSDPILIVLKPSSFGKNRNDFFTYPSDYLYFKGLDATKKLVEQGGIKKYISQYDLAYYVYRGMSHNIQVEILTIIAGGFLGIATSILLFNTMTILYFEEFRKTILIKKISGLNFFELHQKFFIWQIVIFILGGAIGLLLTNKLWVVFLTSCVFGLNSILILMHRSRKEDRMASIILKGA
;
A
#
# COMPACT_ATOMS: atom_id res chain seq x y z
N MET A 1 -11.53 -28.64 14.32
CA MET A 1 -11.65 -27.65 13.23
C MET A 1 -11.34 -26.24 13.72
N LYS A 2 -12.02 -25.69 14.75
CA LYS A 2 -11.71 -24.36 15.29
C LYS A 2 -10.26 -24.20 15.76
N ARG A 3 -9.76 -25.10 16.62
CA ARG A 3 -8.35 -25.11 17.07
C ARG A 3 -7.35 -25.09 15.90
N LEU A 4 -7.59 -25.93 14.88
CA LEU A 4 -6.76 -25.98 13.68
C LEU A 4 -6.79 -24.65 12.92
N PHE A 5 -7.98 -24.05 12.77
CA PHE A 5 -8.12 -22.73 12.16
C PHE A 5 -7.34 -21.66 12.92
N VAL A 6 -7.44 -21.62 14.26
CA VAL A 6 -6.69 -20.65 15.10
C VAL A 6 -5.19 -20.78 14.87
N ILE A 7 -4.66 -22.00 14.80
CA ILE A 7 -3.24 -22.24 14.51
C ILE A 7 -2.87 -21.74 13.11
N LEU A 8 -3.63 -22.16 12.08
CA LEU A 8 -3.34 -21.80 10.69
C LEU A 8 -3.46 -20.29 10.43
N SER A 9 -4.46 -19.62 11.01
CA SER A 9 -4.65 -18.18 10.83
C SER A 9 -3.56 -17.37 11.52
N ASN A 10 -3.07 -17.81 12.70
CA ASN A 10 -1.91 -17.21 13.35
C ASN A 10 -0.63 -17.39 12.54
N ILE A 11 -0.38 -18.59 11.98
CA ILE A 11 0.76 -18.82 11.08
C ILE A 11 0.72 -17.84 9.91
N PHE A 12 -0.43 -17.69 9.25
CA PHE A 12 -0.58 -16.81 8.11
C PHE A 12 -0.31 -15.33 8.45
N ILE A 13 -0.90 -14.82 9.53
CA ILE A 13 -0.71 -13.43 9.97
C ILE A 13 0.75 -13.18 10.34
N THR A 14 1.38 -14.10 11.08
CA THR A 14 2.79 -13.97 11.45
C THR A 14 3.71 -14.00 10.22
N SER A 15 3.49 -14.93 9.28
CA SER A 15 4.28 -14.99 8.03
C SER A 15 4.18 -13.71 7.23
N PHE A 16 2.99 -13.11 7.19
CA PHE A 16 2.77 -11.84 6.52
C PHE A 16 3.50 -10.68 7.22
N LEU A 17 3.43 -10.60 8.55
CA LEU A 17 4.14 -9.58 9.33
C LEU A 17 5.66 -9.70 9.20
N LEU A 18 6.19 -10.93 9.14
CA LEU A 18 7.61 -11.18 8.87
C LEU A 18 8.02 -10.59 7.51
N TRP A 19 7.21 -10.78 6.47
CA TRP A 19 7.47 -10.22 5.14
C TRP A 19 7.46 -8.69 5.14
N ILE A 20 6.50 -8.05 5.83
CA ILE A 20 6.50 -6.58 6.00
C ILE A 20 7.76 -6.14 6.73
N CYS A 21 8.06 -6.74 7.88
CA CYS A 21 9.20 -6.34 8.71
C CYS A 21 10.54 -6.48 7.97
N PHE A 22 10.68 -7.53 7.16
CA PHE A 22 11.82 -7.72 6.27
C PHE A 22 11.92 -6.59 5.22
N SER A 23 10.79 -6.25 4.58
CA SER A 23 10.76 -5.27 3.50
C SER A 23 10.90 -3.82 3.99
N THR A 24 10.51 -3.53 5.24
CA THR A 24 10.49 -2.17 5.81
C THR A 24 11.26 -2.06 7.13
N SER A 25 12.38 -2.77 7.25
CA SER A 25 13.17 -2.82 8.49
C SER A 25 13.55 -1.43 9.04
N TYR A 26 13.90 -0.48 8.17
CA TYR A 26 14.22 0.89 8.59
C TYR A 26 13.00 1.63 9.18
N VAL A 27 11.79 1.42 8.63
CA VAL A 27 10.54 1.99 9.17
C VAL A 27 10.22 1.37 10.52
N VAL A 28 10.45 0.06 10.68
CA VAL A 28 10.26 -0.63 11.96
C VAL A 28 11.20 -0.04 13.02
N ILE A 29 12.47 0.21 12.69
CA ILE A 29 13.42 0.86 13.60
C ILE A 29 12.95 2.27 13.95
N HIS A 30 12.60 3.09 12.95
CA HIS A 30 12.12 4.46 13.18
C HIS A 30 10.93 4.51 14.13
N ASN A 31 9.96 3.61 13.96
CA ASN A 31 8.75 3.54 14.79
C ASN A 31 8.98 2.92 16.18
N SER A 32 10.18 2.38 16.44
CA SER A 32 10.52 1.73 17.71
C SER A 32 11.11 2.69 18.73
N PHE A 33 11.63 3.85 18.30
CA PHE A 33 12.30 4.81 19.16
C PHE A 33 11.61 6.18 19.17
N PRO A 34 11.62 6.90 20.30
CA PRO A 34 11.30 8.33 20.33
C PRO A 34 12.34 9.08 19.50
N ALA A 35 11.87 10.01 18.65
CA ALA A 35 12.75 10.73 17.73
C ALA A 35 12.36 12.20 17.58
N ILE A 36 13.34 13.04 17.29
CA ILE A 36 13.17 14.40 16.80
C ILE A 36 13.73 14.47 15.39
N SER A 37 12.85 14.78 14.44
CA SER A 37 13.22 15.04 13.05
C SER A 37 13.53 16.52 12.88
N ILE A 38 14.71 16.83 12.35
CA ILE A 38 15.14 18.20 12.06
C ILE A 38 14.99 18.47 10.56
N PHE A 39 14.38 19.61 10.22
CA PHE A 39 14.17 20.03 8.84
C PHE A 39 14.88 21.33 8.45
N SER A 40 15.30 22.14 9.42
CA SER A 40 16.05 23.36 9.13
C SER A 40 16.94 23.79 10.30
N GLN A 41 17.78 24.79 10.06
CA GLN A 41 18.59 25.48 11.06
C GLN A 41 18.55 26.98 10.78
N ASN A 42 18.60 27.80 11.84
CA ASN A 42 18.58 29.26 11.71
C ASN A 42 19.97 29.90 11.60
N LYS A 43 21.01 29.14 11.97
CA LYS A 43 22.43 29.49 11.87
C LYS A 43 23.21 28.24 11.52
N GLU A 44 24.45 28.41 11.09
CA GLU A 44 25.37 27.29 10.91
C GLU A 44 25.71 26.67 12.27
N VAL A 45 25.48 25.37 12.39
CA VAL A 45 25.70 24.62 13.64
C VAL A 45 26.96 23.77 13.47
N SER A 46 27.91 23.90 14.40
CA SER A 46 29.15 23.11 14.37
C SER A 46 28.92 21.68 14.85
N LYS A 47 29.47 20.70 14.12
CA LYS A 47 29.40 19.28 14.52
C LYS A 47 30.06 19.00 15.86
N ASP A 48 31.16 19.68 16.17
CA ASP A 48 31.84 19.50 17.45
C ASP A 48 30.98 20.03 18.60
N GLN A 49 30.25 21.11 18.38
CA GLN A 49 29.29 21.63 19.36
C GLN A 49 28.12 20.66 19.57
N VAL A 50 27.57 20.10 18.48
CA VAL A 50 26.51 19.08 18.57
C VAL A 50 27.01 17.86 19.35
N LYS A 51 28.17 17.32 18.97
CA LYS A 51 28.77 16.15 19.64
C LYS A 51 28.97 16.41 21.13
N TYR A 52 29.58 17.54 21.48
CA TYR A 52 29.81 17.92 22.88
C TYR A 52 28.50 18.09 23.67
N SER A 53 27.54 18.86 23.15
CA SER A 53 26.26 19.11 23.83
C SER A 53 25.45 17.83 24.01
N LEU A 54 25.37 16.99 22.97
CA LEU A 54 24.62 15.72 23.04
C LEU A 54 25.33 14.69 23.93
N ASP A 55 26.67 14.63 23.95
CA ASP A 55 27.42 13.77 24.88
C ASP A 55 27.21 14.20 26.34
N GLN A 56 27.27 15.50 26.62
CA GLN A 56 27.00 16.04 27.96
C GLN A 56 25.57 15.69 28.38
N LEU A 57 24.58 16.01 27.54
CA LEU A 57 23.17 15.74 27.83
C LEU A 57 22.91 14.23 28.04
N ALA A 58 23.49 13.38 27.20
CA ALA A 58 23.36 11.93 27.31
C ALA A 58 23.94 11.41 28.63
N ASN A 59 25.13 11.89 29.03
CA ASN A 59 25.76 11.48 30.29
C ASN A 59 25.02 12.03 31.52
N GLU A 60 24.54 13.28 31.48
CA GLU A 60 23.75 13.89 32.56
C GLU A 60 22.45 13.12 32.85
N THR A 61 21.87 12.52 31.80
CA THR A 61 20.58 11.83 31.87
C THR A 61 20.70 10.31 31.86
N ASP A 62 21.91 9.77 31.96
CA ASP A 62 22.22 8.33 31.85
C ASP A 62 21.49 7.69 30.64
N SER A 63 21.70 8.31 29.49
CA SER A 63 20.98 8.01 28.24
C SER A 63 21.93 7.83 27.07
N VAL A 64 21.39 7.27 25.99
CA VAL A 64 22.09 7.11 24.70
C VAL A 64 21.27 7.81 23.64
N ILE A 65 21.89 8.76 22.96
CA ILE A 65 21.28 9.48 21.84
C ILE A 65 21.90 8.95 20.54
N GLY A 66 21.06 8.72 19.53
CA GLY A 66 21.49 8.26 18.22
C GLY A 66 21.09 9.26 17.14
N GLU A 67 22.04 9.82 16.40
CA GLU A 67 21.74 10.51 15.14
C GLU A 67 21.77 9.50 13.99
N GLN A 68 20.71 9.44 13.19
CA GLN A 68 20.70 8.59 12.00
C GLN A 68 21.58 9.19 10.90
N ILE A 69 22.48 8.36 10.39
CA ILE A 69 23.38 8.69 9.30
C ILE A 69 23.01 7.83 8.10
N GLU A 70 22.82 8.51 6.98
CA GLU A 70 22.58 7.88 5.69
C GLU A 70 23.91 7.81 4.93
N THR A 71 24.37 6.58 4.69
CA THR A 71 25.55 6.33 3.86
C THR A 71 25.14 5.61 2.59
N ILE A 72 25.90 5.80 1.52
CA ILE A 72 25.61 5.20 0.22
C ILE A 72 26.71 4.19 -0.07
N ASP A 73 26.35 2.93 -0.32
CA ASP A 73 27.32 1.91 -0.68
C ASP A 73 27.84 2.05 -2.14
N ASP A 74 28.82 1.22 -2.49
CA ASP A 74 29.38 1.17 -3.84
C ASP A 74 28.31 0.91 -4.92
N LYS A 75 27.20 0.26 -4.55
CA LYS A 75 26.06 -0.08 -5.42
C LYS A 75 24.97 0.99 -5.46
N GLY A 76 25.13 2.10 -4.73
CA GLY A 76 24.18 3.21 -4.70
C GLY A 76 23.04 3.05 -3.70
N LYS A 77 23.06 2.00 -2.86
CA LYS A 77 22.01 1.76 -1.86
C LYS A 77 22.29 2.52 -0.58
N VAL A 78 21.22 3.02 0.03
CA VAL A 78 21.25 3.66 1.35
C VAL A 78 21.42 2.62 2.44
N HIS A 79 22.40 2.84 3.30
CA HIS A 79 22.61 2.13 4.55
C HIS A 79 22.48 3.11 5.70
N PHE A 80 21.63 2.75 6.65
CA PHE A 80 21.43 3.53 7.86
C PHE A 80 22.38 3.05 8.95
N SER A 81 23.15 3.98 9.48
CA SER A 81 23.96 3.81 10.67
C SER A 81 23.62 4.90 11.68
N TYR A 82 24.17 4.82 12.88
CA TYR A 82 23.86 5.76 13.96
C TYR A 82 25.13 6.32 14.59
N ALA A 83 25.30 7.64 14.56
CA ALA A 83 26.26 8.32 15.42
C ALA A 83 25.71 8.30 16.85
N ILE A 84 26.55 7.92 17.80
CA ILE A 84 26.14 7.63 19.16
C ILE A 84 26.75 8.66 20.10
N PHE A 85 25.91 9.25 20.93
CA PHE A 85 26.30 10.17 21.99
C PHE A 85 25.95 9.59 23.36
N GLY A 86 26.87 9.74 24.32
CA GLY A 86 26.82 9.13 25.64
C GLY A 86 27.58 7.80 25.75
N SER A 87 27.64 7.27 26.98
CA SER A 87 28.46 6.11 27.35
C SER A 87 27.69 4.78 27.45
N GLY A 88 26.37 4.78 27.22
CA GLY A 88 25.53 3.59 27.32
C GLY A 88 25.68 2.61 26.14
N HIS A 89 25.07 1.43 26.29
CA HIS A 89 25.13 0.37 25.28
C HIS A 89 24.17 0.64 24.10
N ILE A 90 24.66 0.45 22.88
CA ILE A 90 23.86 0.58 21.67
C ILE A 90 22.91 -0.63 21.58
N PRO A 91 21.60 -0.42 21.39
CA PRO A 91 20.66 -1.52 21.20
C PRO A 91 21.08 -2.49 20.07
N ASN A 92 20.98 -3.79 20.34
CA ASN A 92 21.26 -4.83 19.35
C ASN A 92 20.40 -4.64 18.09
N GLY A 93 21.03 -4.77 16.92
CA GLY A 93 20.35 -4.58 15.62
C GLY A 93 20.49 -3.19 15.02
N LEU A 94 21.11 -2.23 15.74
CA LEU A 94 21.56 -0.96 15.17
C LEU A 94 23.04 -1.06 14.77
N VAL A 95 23.40 -0.37 13.69
CA VAL A 95 24.78 -0.28 13.19
C VAL A 95 25.37 1.04 13.65
N LYS A 96 26.49 1.00 14.38
CA LYS A 96 27.22 2.20 14.79
C LYS A 96 27.91 2.83 13.57
N ALA A 97 27.75 4.13 13.39
CA ALA A 97 28.47 4.90 12.38
C ALA A 97 29.94 5.12 12.80
N SER A 98 30.83 5.25 11.81
CA SER A 98 32.20 5.70 12.08
C SER A 98 32.24 7.20 12.39
N GLU A 99 33.31 7.68 13.02
CA GLU A 99 33.49 9.12 13.21
C GLU A 99 33.61 9.85 11.86
N GLU A 100 34.26 9.23 10.88
CA GLU A 100 34.35 9.76 9.52
C GLU A 100 32.97 9.95 8.89
N ASP A 101 32.08 8.95 9.02
CA ASP A 101 30.71 9.06 8.51
C ASP A 101 29.94 10.20 9.17
N PHE A 102 30.08 10.36 10.49
CA PHE A 102 29.48 11.49 11.22
C PHE A 102 30.01 12.84 10.73
N TYR A 103 31.32 12.98 10.52
CA TYR A 103 31.90 14.23 10.04
C TYR A 103 31.62 14.49 8.55
N ASN A 104 31.25 13.47 7.77
CA ASN A 104 30.84 13.61 6.37
C ASN A 104 29.32 13.73 6.17
N SER A 105 28.49 13.40 7.15
CA SER A 105 27.02 13.46 7.05
C SER A 105 26.45 14.88 7.20
N GLY A 106 25.17 15.07 6.91
CA GLY A 106 24.47 16.29 7.30
C GLY A 106 23.90 16.19 8.71
N LEU A 107 23.67 17.34 9.36
CA LEU A 107 23.08 17.41 10.72
C LEU A 107 21.54 17.45 10.70
N LEU A 108 20.92 17.66 9.53
CA LEU A 108 19.47 17.71 9.40
C LEU A 108 18.93 16.28 9.27
N SER A 109 18.90 15.57 10.39
CA SER A 109 18.51 14.16 10.45
C SER A 109 17.47 13.87 11.53
N ASN A 110 17.25 12.60 11.81
CA ASN A 110 16.48 12.12 12.94
C ASN A 110 17.43 11.83 14.12
N TYR A 111 17.13 12.43 15.26
CA TYR A 111 17.82 12.21 16.53
C TYR A 111 16.92 11.36 17.42
N TYR A 112 17.40 10.18 17.80
CA TYR A 112 16.66 9.18 18.55
C TYR A 112 17.14 9.12 20.00
N ILE A 113 16.22 8.85 20.91
CA ILE A 113 16.55 8.43 22.27
C ILE A 113 16.59 6.91 22.25
N LEU A 114 17.79 6.33 22.23
CA LEU A 114 17.98 4.88 22.08
C LEU A 114 17.78 4.13 23.40
N SER A 115 18.14 4.75 24.53
CA SER A 115 17.92 4.24 25.88
C SER A 115 18.12 5.34 26.94
N GLY A 116 17.65 5.09 28.16
CA GLY A 116 17.88 5.96 29.33
C GLY A 116 16.68 6.79 29.75
N ASN A 117 16.92 7.84 30.53
CA ASN A 117 15.89 8.68 31.17
C ASN A 117 15.65 10.03 30.47
N LEU A 118 16.35 10.32 29.37
CA LEU A 118 16.16 11.55 28.60
C LEU A 118 14.73 11.65 28.05
N THR A 119 14.13 12.83 28.16
CA THR A 119 12.80 13.12 27.59
C THR A 119 12.92 13.80 26.22
N LEU A 120 11.92 13.59 25.37
CA LEU A 120 11.84 14.24 24.06
C LEU A 120 11.82 15.77 24.16
N ASP A 121 11.11 16.33 25.15
CA ASP A 121 11.07 17.78 25.34
C ASP A 121 12.44 18.35 25.68
N ARG A 122 13.22 17.65 26.52
CA ARG A 122 14.57 18.07 26.89
C ARG A 122 15.53 17.97 25.70
N LEU A 123 15.49 16.89 24.94
CA LEU A 123 16.30 16.73 23.73
C LEU A 123 15.93 17.78 22.66
N ASN A 124 14.64 18.05 22.47
CA ASN A 124 14.17 19.05 21.51
C ASN A 124 14.62 20.46 21.92
N HIS A 125 14.57 20.78 23.21
CA HIS A 125 15.06 22.05 23.72
C HIS A 125 16.57 22.23 23.50
N GLU A 126 17.37 21.17 23.73
CA GLU A 126 18.82 21.21 23.48
C GLU A 126 19.14 21.38 21.99
N LEU A 127 18.46 20.65 21.11
CA LEU A 127 18.63 20.80 19.66
C LEU A 127 18.24 22.21 19.19
N GLN A 128 17.17 22.78 19.75
CA GLN A 128 16.77 24.17 19.44
C GLN A 128 17.77 25.19 19.97
N SER A 129 18.39 24.97 21.13
CA SER A 129 19.41 25.87 21.69
C SER A 129 20.68 25.92 20.81
N LEU A 130 21.02 24.79 20.17
CA LEU A 130 22.11 24.68 19.21
C LEU A 130 21.86 25.47 17.91
N GLY A 131 20.60 25.74 17.56
CA GLY A 131 20.21 26.50 16.37
C GLY A 131 19.32 25.73 15.37
N PHE A 132 18.92 24.50 15.69
CA PHE A 132 17.99 23.76 14.86
C PHE A 132 16.57 24.33 14.98
N THR A 133 15.86 24.36 13.85
CA THR A 133 14.50 24.90 13.73
C THR A 133 13.61 23.96 12.93
N GLN A 134 12.29 24.17 12.97
CA GLN A 134 11.30 23.27 12.35
C GLN A 134 11.55 21.81 12.75
N THR A 135 11.41 21.52 14.03
CA THR A 135 11.55 20.17 14.59
C THR A 135 10.20 19.47 14.61
N PHE A 136 10.18 18.18 14.28
CA PHE A 136 9.00 17.32 14.46
C PHE A 136 9.30 16.23 15.48
N VAL A 137 8.46 16.15 16.52
CA VAL A 137 8.59 15.16 17.58
C VAL A 137 7.79 13.93 17.22
N SER A 138 8.45 12.77 17.18
CA SER A 138 7.86 11.48 16.86
C SER A 138 7.89 10.57 18.09
N TYR A 139 6.72 10.03 18.44
CA TYR A 139 6.56 9.08 19.52
C TYR A 139 6.37 7.67 18.98
N PRO A 140 7.06 6.66 19.54
CA PRO A 140 6.92 5.28 19.08
C PRO A 140 5.50 4.80 19.40
N ASN A 141 4.81 4.27 18.40
CA ASN A 141 3.47 3.71 18.57
C ASN A 141 3.33 2.42 17.78
N ILE A 142 3.50 1.31 18.49
CA ILE A 142 3.41 -0.04 17.92
C ILE A 142 1.99 -0.31 17.40
N PHE A 143 0.94 0.13 18.10
CA PHE A 143 -0.45 -0.09 17.66
C PHE A 143 -0.78 0.69 16.39
N LEU A 144 -0.31 1.94 16.29
CA LEU A 144 -0.46 2.73 15.07
C LEU A 144 0.27 2.05 13.90
N SER A 145 1.50 1.59 14.13
CA SER A 145 2.28 0.86 13.13
C SER A 145 1.54 -0.40 12.65
N LEU A 146 0.99 -1.18 13.58
CA LEU A 146 0.18 -2.36 13.26
C LEU A 146 -1.08 -2.01 12.46
N PHE A 147 -1.79 -0.94 12.85
CA PHE A 147 -2.95 -0.49 12.11
C PHE A 147 -2.58 -0.06 10.69
N THR A 148 -1.46 0.62 10.50
CA THR A 148 -0.94 0.98 9.17
C THR A 148 -0.56 -0.26 8.35
N TYR A 149 0.10 -1.25 8.94
CA TYR A 149 0.51 -2.49 8.26
C TYR A 149 -0.68 -3.40 7.90
N MET A 150 -1.68 -3.50 8.77
CA MET A 150 -2.86 -4.35 8.54
C MET A 150 -4.01 -3.65 7.81
N GLY A 151 -4.08 -2.32 7.90
CA GLY A 151 -5.20 -1.51 7.38
C GLY A 151 -5.06 -1.08 5.93
N ASN A 152 -3.85 -1.13 5.36
CA ASN A 152 -3.62 -0.83 3.96
C ASN A 152 -3.85 -2.07 3.09
N GLY A 153 -4.32 -1.87 1.85
CA GLY A 153 -4.27 -2.90 0.80
C GLY A 153 -5.27 -4.07 0.93
N SER A 154 -4.87 -5.22 0.38
CA SER A 154 -5.60 -6.50 0.36
C SER A 154 -5.59 -7.22 1.72
N GLN A 155 -4.70 -6.82 2.62
CA GLN A 155 -4.47 -7.39 3.95
C GLN A 155 -5.69 -7.28 4.84
N LEU A 156 -6.33 -6.11 4.86
CA LEU A 156 -7.55 -5.87 5.63
C LEU A 156 -8.67 -6.85 5.20
N LEU A 157 -8.77 -7.16 3.91
CA LEU A 157 -9.75 -8.12 3.40
C LEU A 157 -9.49 -9.52 3.97
N VAL A 158 -8.24 -9.96 3.97
CA VAL A 158 -7.84 -11.27 4.54
C VAL A 158 -8.16 -11.33 6.03
N LEU A 159 -7.87 -10.27 6.78
CA LEU A 159 -8.20 -10.19 8.21
C LEU A 159 -9.71 -10.37 8.42
N VAL A 160 -10.55 -9.63 7.72
CA VAL A 160 -12.02 -9.74 7.84
C VAL A 160 -12.49 -11.16 7.47
N ILE A 161 -11.91 -11.79 6.44
CA ILE A 161 -12.23 -13.18 6.06
C ILE A 161 -11.92 -14.16 7.19
N PHE A 162 -10.78 -14.01 7.87
CA PHE A 162 -10.45 -14.85 9.03
C PHE A 162 -11.45 -14.66 10.17
N LEU A 163 -11.88 -13.43 10.45
CA LEU A 163 -12.90 -13.17 11.46
C LEU A 163 -14.23 -13.83 11.13
N LEU A 164 -14.70 -13.70 9.88
CA LEU A 164 -15.93 -14.36 9.42
C LEU A 164 -15.84 -15.89 9.48
N THR A 165 -14.67 -16.45 9.15
CA THR A 165 -14.43 -17.89 9.23
C THR A 165 -14.49 -18.37 10.67
N PHE A 166 -13.85 -17.64 11.59
CA PHE A 166 -13.91 -17.94 13.02
C PHE A 166 -15.35 -17.90 13.54
N ILE A 167 -16.12 -16.87 13.19
CA ILE A 167 -17.54 -16.74 13.53
C ILE A 167 -18.34 -17.96 13.05
N ALA A 168 -18.17 -18.35 11.79
CA ALA A 168 -18.88 -19.51 11.23
C ALA A 168 -18.54 -20.80 11.99
N LEU A 169 -17.26 -21.04 12.29
CA LEU A 169 -16.81 -22.20 13.06
C LEU A 169 -17.34 -22.19 14.50
N MET A 170 -17.38 -21.02 15.15
CA MET A 170 -17.97 -20.85 16.48
C MET A 170 -19.45 -21.21 16.49
N ILE A 171 -20.22 -20.70 15.53
CA ILE A 171 -21.65 -21.01 15.41
C ILE A 171 -21.86 -22.52 15.18
N ILE A 172 -21.10 -23.14 14.26
CA ILE A 172 -21.19 -24.60 14.03
C ILE A 172 -20.93 -25.38 15.32
N GLN A 173 -19.87 -25.03 16.06
CA GLN A 173 -19.51 -25.73 17.28
C GLN A 173 -20.60 -25.59 18.34
N LYS A 174 -21.02 -24.37 18.64
CA LYS A 174 -22.02 -24.09 19.68
C LYS A 174 -23.38 -24.70 19.36
N THR A 175 -23.79 -24.68 18.09
CA THR A 175 -25.02 -25.35 17.66
C THR A 175 -24.97 -26.86 17.88
N LYS A 176 -23.84 -27.52 17.58
CA LYS A 176 -23.68 -28.97 17.85
C LYS A 176 -23.74 -29.30 19.34
N GLU A 177 -23.18 -28.44 20.19
CA GLU A 177 -23.16 -28.63 21.65
C GLU A 177 -24.52 -28.31 22.30
N MET A 178 -25.41 -27.60 21.60
CA MET A 178 -26.62 -27.00 22.16
C MET A 178 -27.60 -28.01 22.78
N ARG A 179 -27.71 -29.22 22.23
CA ARG A 179 -28.52 -30.30 22.83
C ARG A 179 -27.97 -30.76 24.18
N THR A 180 -26.65 -30.94 24.25
CA THR A 180 -25.95 -31.30 25.49
C THR A 180 -26.04 -30.17 26.52
N VAL A 181 -25.95 -28.92 26.07
CA VAL A 181 -26.15 -27.72 26.91
C VAL A 181 -27.56 -27.70 27.49
N GLY A 182 -28.58 -27.98 26.68
CA GLY A 182 -29.97 -28.06 27.14
C GLY A 182 -30.15 -29.11 28.24
N ILE A 183 -29.62 -30.32 28.04
CA ILE A 183 -29.68 -31.41 29.03
C ILE A 183 -29.00 -30.99 30.33
N ARG A 184 -27.78 -30.41 30.26
CA ARG A 184 -27.02 -29.94 31.42
C ARG A 184 -27.72 -28.80 32.16
N TYR A 185 -28.34 -27.87 31.43
CA TYR A 185 -29.06 -26.75 32.01
C TYR A 185 -30.29 -27.23 32.80
N ILE A 186 -31.00 -28.23 32.28
CA ILE A 186 -32.14 -28.86 32.96
C ILE A 186 -31.70 -29.70 34.16
N SER A 187 -30.52 -30.34 34.10
CA SER A 187 -29.96 -31.08 35.24
C SER A 187 -29.44 -30.18 36.37
N GLY A 188 -29.75 -28.87 36.35
CA GLY A 188 -29.45 -27.93 37.42
C GLY A 188 -28.13 -27.16 37.28
N LEU A 189 -27.37 -27.35 36.19
CA LEU A 189 -26.13 -26.57 35.97
C LEU A 189 -26.47 -25.16 35.49
N HIS A 190 -25.80 -24.16 36.03
CA HIS A 190 -26.05 -22.77 35.62
C HIS A 190 -25.43 -22.50 34.22
N LEU A 191 -26.08 -21.67 33.40
CA LEU A 191 -25.58 -21.33 32.05
C LEU A 191 -24.16 -20.75 32.09
N THR A 192 -23.79 -20.00 33.13
CA THR A 192 -22.43 -19.46 33.25
C THR A 192 -21.38 -20.56 33.43
N GLN A 193 -21.70 -21.67 34.09
CA GLN A 193 -20.79 -22.80 34.22
C GLN A 193 -20.62 -23.54 32.88
N ILE A 194 -21.71 -23.72 32.14
CA ILE A 194 -21.69 -24.42 30.86
C ILE A 194 -20.93 -23.60 29.80
N PHE A 195 -21.26 -22.31 29.66
CA PHE A 195 -20.58 -21.45 28.71
C PHE A 195 -19.17 -21.06 29.18
N GLY A 196 -18.94 -20.92 30.48
CA GLY A 196 -17.63 -20.66 31.08
C GLY A 196 -16.61 -21.75 30.75
N ASN A 197 -16.98 -23.03 30.87
CA ASN A 197 -16.10 -24.14 30.50
C ASN A 197 -15.72 -24.11 29.01
N SER A 198 -16.66 -23.76 28.13
CA SER A 198 -16.35 -23.58 26.72
C SER A 198 -15.47 -22.35 26.46
N MET A 199 -15.65 -21.25 27.20
CA MET A 199 -14.76 -20.09 27.10
C MET A 199 -13.33 -20.40 27.55
N ILE A 200 -13.16 -21.21 28.59
CA ILE A 200 -11.84 -21.66 29.03
C ILE A 200 -11.15 -22.48 27.93
N SER A 201 -11.88 -23.38 27.26
CA SER A 201 -11.35 -24.11 26.11
C SER A 201 -10.92 -23.19 24.98
N ASP A 202 -11.70 -22.13 24.72
CA ASP A 202 -11.42 -21.15 23.68
C ASP A 202 -10.19 -20.30 24.03
N CYS A 203 -10.06 -19.87 25.28
CA CYS A 203 -8.85 -19.23 25.78
C CYS A 203 -7.62 -20.13 25.59
N GLY A 204 -7.73 -21.43 25.89
CA GLY A 204 -6.64 -22.39 25.68
C GLY A 204 -6.22 -22.51 24.21
N ASP A 205 -7.19 -22.61 23.29
CA ASP A 205 -6.92 -22.64 21.84
C ASP A 205 -6.26 -21.33 21.36
N LEU A 206 -6.72 -20.18 21.84
CA LEU A 206 -6.17 -18.87 21.46
C LEU A 206 -4.78 -18.62 22.06
N LEU A 207 -4.52 -19.06 23.30
CA LEU A 207 -3.19 -19.03 23.90
C LEU A 207 -2.21 -19.88 23.08
N LEU A 208 -2.63 -21.07 22.63
CA LEU A 208 -1.83 -21.88 21.72
C LEU A 208 -1.56 -21.16 20.40
N GLY A 209 -2.55 -20.43 19.88
CA GLY A 209 -2.40 -19.53 18.72
C GLY A 209 -1.31 -18.48 18.94
N ILE A 210 -1.35 -17.77 20.08
CA ILE A 210 -0.35 -16.76 20.46
C ILE A 210 1.04 -17.39 20.53
N ILE A 211 1.19 -18.51 21.25
CA ILE A 211 2.47 -19.22 21.39
C ILE A 211 3.01 -19.61 20.02
N THR A 212 2.16 -20.17 19.15
CA THR A 212 2.56 -20.58 17.80
C THR A 212 3.01 -19.39 16.97
N GLY A 213 2.23 -18.30 16.96
CA GLY A 213 2.53 -17.09 16.19
C GLY A 213 3.78 -16.36 16.68
N VAL A 214 4.01 -16.29 17.99
CA VAL A 214 5.21 -15.67 18.58
C VAL A 214 6.45 -16.53 18.33
N PHE A 215 6.34 -17.85 18.53
CA PHE A 215 7.44 -18.78 18.27
C PHE A 215 7.88 -18.72 16.80
N LEU A 216 6.92 -18.83 15.86
CA LEU A 216 7.18 -18.68 14.44
C LEU A 216 7.79 -17.31 14.10
N GLY A 217 7.30 -16.25 14.75
CA GLY A 217 7.81 -14.89 14.60
C GLY A 217 9.28 -14.76 14.99
N ILE A 218 9.64 -15.22 16.19
CA ILE A 218 11.02 -15.17 16.70
C ILE A 218 11.94 -16.01 15.81
N CYS A 219 11.53 -17.22 15.44
CA CYS A 219 12.28 -18.07 14.52
C CYS A 219 12.48 -17.39 13.16
N GLY A 220 11.42 -16.77 12.61
CA GLY A 220 11.49 -16.05 11.34
C GLY A 220 12.42 -14.84 11.39
N VAL A 221 12.35 -14.04 12.46
CA VAL A 221 13.26 -12.89 12.66
C VAL A 221 14.72 -13.35 12.66
N SER A 222 15.03 -14.41 13.39
CA SER A 222 16.37 -14.96 13.46
C SER A 222 16.82 -15.58 12.12
N LEU A 223 15.98 -16.37 11.45
CA LEU A 223 16.32 -17.08 10.22
C LEU A 223 16.58 -16.12 9.04
N PHE A 224 15.77 -15.07 8.93
CA PHE A 224 15.86 -14.10 7.84
C PHE A 224 16.71 -12.87 8.17
N HIS A 225 17.39 -12.86 9.32
CA HIS A 225 18.20 -11.73 9.81
C HIS A 225 17.43 -10.40 9.81
N ILE A 226 16.14 -10.46 10.17
CA ILE A 226 15.29 -9.26 10.30
C ILE A 226 15.70 -8.54 11.58
N THR A 227 15.50 -7.22 11.59
CA THR A 227 15.79 -6.41 12.78
C THR A 227 15.05 -6.92 14.03
N PRO A 228 15.71 -7.03 15.21
CA PRO A 228 15.09 -7.53 16.43
C PRO A 228 13.94 -6.64 16.93
N PHE A 229 13.89 -5.37 16.51
CA PHE A 229 12.77 -4.46 16.78
C PHE A 229 11.44 -4.90 16.16
N SER A 230 11.46 -5.87 15.25
CA SER A 230 10.24 -6.51 14.73
C SER A 230 9.58 -7.44 15.75
N ILE A 231 10.30 -7.93 16.77
CA ILE A 231 9.75 -8.87 17.77
C ILE A 231 8.59 -8.22 18.56
N PRO A 232 8.71 -7.01 19.13
CA PRO A 232 7.58 -6.32 19.78
C PRO A 232 6.37 -6.14 18.86
N VAL A 233 6.59 -5.84 17.58
CA VAL A 233 5.52 -5.67 16.58
C VAL A 233 4.78 -6.99 16.36
N ILE A 234 5.51 -8.08 16.13
CA ILE A 234 4.92 -9.41 15.94
C ILE A 234 4.19 -9.88 17.20
N PHE A 235 4.78 -9.66 18.37
CA PHE A 235 4.17 -10.02 19.65
C PHE A 235 2.85 -9.26 19.88
N SER A 236 2.88 -7.95 19.70
CA SER A 236 1.68 -7.09 19.83
C SER A 236 0.60 -7.50 18.83
N ALA A 237 0.97 -7.75 17.56
CA ALA A 237 0.01 -8.21 16.55
C ALA A 237 -0.65 -9.54 16.91
N SER A 238 0.15 -10.50 17.37
CA SER A 238 -0.33 -11.82 17.79
C SER A 238 -1.33 -11.70 18.94
N ILE A 239 -1.04 -10.85 19.94
CA ILE A 239 -1.96 -10.56 21.03
C ILE A 239 -3.23 -9.88 20.52
N THR A 240 -3.10 -8.78 19.76
CA THR A 240 -4.25 -8.01 19.26
C THR A 240 -5.18 -8.87 18.42
N TYR A 241 -4.63 -9.69 17.51
CA TYR A 241 -5.43 -10.60 16.69
C TYR A 241 -6.20 -11.62 17.53
N ASN A 242 -5.53 -12.30 18.47
CA ASN A 242 -6.19 -13.31 19.31
C ASN A 242 -7.14 -12.69 20.34
N LEU A 243 -6.89 -11.48 20.82
CA LEU A 243 -7.85 -10.72 21.64
C LEU A 243 -9.12 -10.39 20.84
N LEU A 244 -8.98 -10.08 19.55
CA LEU A 244 -10.14 -9.85 18.69
C LEU A 244 -10.95 -11.14 18.49
N LEU A 245 -10.28 -12.28 18.30
CA LEU A 245 -10.95 -13.59 18.26
C LEU A 245 -11.60 -13.94 19.60
N LEU A 246 -10.95 -13.64 20.72
CA LEU A 246 -11.50 -13.85 22.07
C LEU A 246 -12.75 -13.00 22.29
N PHE A 247 -12.69 -11.72 21.91
CA PHE A 247 -13.84 -10.81 21.97
C PHE A 247 -15.02 -11.37 21.17
N LEU A 248 -14.79 -11.84 19.94
CA LEU A 248 -15.82 -12.52 19.15
C LEU A 248 -16.35 -13.76 19.86
N SER A 249 -15.48 -14.60 20.44
CA SER A 249 -15.92 -15.81 21.15
C SER A 249 -16.81 -15.51 22.37
N ILE A 250 -16.44 -14.48 23.15
CA ILE A 250 -17.23 -13.98 24.28
C ILE A 250 -18.57 -13.43 23.81
N LEU A 251 -18.56 -12.57 22.79
CA LEU A 251 -19.76 -11.98 22.20
C LEU A 251 -20.75 -13.05 21.74
N PHE A 252 -20.28 -14.04 20.98
CA PHE A 252 -21.14 -15.13 20.51
C PHE A 252 -21.64 -15.99 21.66
N SER A 253 -20.82 -16.30 22.66
CA SER A 253 -21.27 -17.07 23.82
C SER A 253 -22.35 -16.33 24.61
N PHE A 254 -22.21 -15.02 24.77
CA PHE A 254 -23.24 -14.18 25.38
C PHE A 254 -24.55 -14.21 24.57
N LEU A 255 -24.47 -14.09 23.25
CA LEU A 255 -25.64 -14.18 22.37
C LEU A 255 -26.34 -15.54 22.48
N TYR A 256 -25.59 -16.65 22.54
CA TYR A 256 -26.17 -17.99 22.77
C TYR A 256 -26.86 -18.11 24.13
N VAL A 257 -26.29 -17.52 25.19
CA VAL A 257 -26.94 -17.49 26.53
C VAL A 257 -28.26 -16.72 26.47
N LEU A 258 -28.29 -15.55 25.82
CA LEU A 258 -29.51 -14.77 25.64
C LEU A 258 -30.56 -15.55 24.83
N SER A 259 -30.14 -16.19 23.74
CA SER A 259 -31.04 -17.00 22.93
C SER A 259 -31.67 -18.13 23.75
N ILE A 260 -30.88 -18.88 24.55
CA ILE A 260 -31.40 -19.96 25.42
C ILE A 260 -32.38 -19.42 26.46
N LYS A 261 -32.06 -18.32 27.14
CA LYS A 261 -32.96 -17.70 28.14
C LYS A 261 -34.29 -17.25 27.55
N ALA A 262 -34.32 -16.87 26.28
CA ALA A 262 -35.54 -16.46 25.60
C ALA A 262 -36.51 -17.62 25.28
N VAL A 263 -36.10 -18.88 25.45
CA VAL A 263 -36.93 -20.06 25.15
C VAL A 263 -37.27 -20.85 26.42
N HIS A 264 -38.54 -21.24 26.53
CA HIS A 264 -39.02 -22.06 27.64
C HIS A 264 -38.25 -23.40 27.72
N LEU A 265 -37.80 -23.78 28.92
CA LEU A 265 -36.95 -24.95 29.20
C LEU A 265 -37.46 -26.27 28.57
N VAL A 266 -38.79 -26.46 28.59
CA VAL A 266 -39.48 -27.62 27.99
C VAL A 266 -39.36 -27.67 26.46
N SER A 267 -39.22 -26.52 25.79
CA SER A 267 -39.01 -26.45 24.34
C SER A 267 -37.58 -26.84 23.95
N LEU A 268 -36.59 -26.53 24.80
CA LEU A 268 -35.20 -26.99 24.64
C LEU A 268 -35.11 -28.53 24.73
N LEU A 269 -35.84 -29.14 25.66
CA LEU A 269 -35.97 -30.61 25.82
C LEU A 269 -36.50 -31.32 24.57
N LYS A 270 -37.45 -30.69 23.87
CA LYS A 270 -38.03 -31.19 22.62
C LYS A 270 -37.18 -30.84 21.38
N GLY A 271 -35.97 -30.31 21.59
CA GLY A 271 -35.02 -29.98 20.53
C GLY A 271 -35.34 -28.70 19.74
N LYS A 272 -36.23 -27.81 20.23
CA LYS A 272 -36.44 -26.50 19.62
C LYS A 272 -35.35 -25.55 20.07
N LEU A 273 -34.49 -25.16 19.15
CA LEU A 273 -33.36 -24.26 19.39
C LEU A 273 -33.77 -22.82 18.99
N PRO A 274 -33.50 -21.76 19.77
CA PRO A 274 -33.72 -20.36 19.37
C PRO A 274 -32.70 -19.87 18.34
N LEU A 275 -32.69 -20.45 17.14
CA LEU A 275 -31.67 -20.16 16.13
C LEU A 275 -32.02 -18.95 15.28
N LYS A 276 -33.25 -18.43 15.32
CA LYS A 276 -33.67 -17.27 14.51
C LYS A 276 -32.80 -16.03 14.69
N GLN A 277 -32.35 -15.74 15.91
CA GLN A 277 -31.47 -14.58 16.18
C GLN A 277 -30.07 -14.79 15.58
N ILE A 278 -29.54 -16.02 15.72
CA ILE A 278 -28.22 -16.42 15.21
C ILE A 278 -28.22 -16.47 13.68
N MET A 279 -29.33 -16.91 13.10
CA MET A 279 -29.59 -16.87 11.66
C MET A 279 -29.53 -15.44 11.10
N GLY A 280 -30.02 -14.43 11.85
CA GLY A 280 -29.88 -13.02 11.47
C GLY A 280 -28.43 -12.56 11.37
N ILE A 281 -27.59 -12.98 12.33
CA ILE A 281 -26.14 -12.67 12.31
C ILE A 281 -25.44 -13.38 11.15
N LEU A 282 -25.83 -14.62 10.82
CA LEU A 282 -25.30 -15.32 9.65
C LEU A 282 -25.69 -14.63 8.34
N TYR A 283 -26.92 -14.10 8.22
CA TYR A 283 -27.29 -13.29 7.06
C TYR A 283 -26.42 -12.04 6.94
N LEU A 284 -26.11 -11.36 8.05
CA LEU A 284 -25.17 -10.24 8.07
C LEU A 284 -23.74 -10.70 7.67
N GLY A 285 -23.28 -11.84 8.18
CA GLY A 285 -22.00 -12.43 7.79
C GLY A 285 -21.94 -12.77 6.29
N GLN A 286 -23.04 -13.28 5.73
CA GLN A 286 -23.19 -13.53 4.29
C GLN A 286 -23.18 -12.24 3.47
N LEU A 287 -23.80 -11.16 3.98
CA LEU A 287 -23.74 -9.84 3.37
C LEU A 287 -22.30 -9.33 3.31
N VAL A 288 -21.55 -9.42 4.41
CA VAL A 288 -20.13 -9.01 4.44
C VAL A 288 -19.30 -9.90 3.51
N ALA A 289 -19.50 -11.22 3.53
CA ALA A 289 -18.80 -12.14 2.62
C ALA A 289 -19.09 -11.83 1.14
N PHE A 290 -20.33 -11.49 0.80
CA PHE A 290 -20.71 -11.06 -0.54
C PHE A 290 -19.94 -9.81 -0.96
N LEU A 291 -19.91 -8.78 -0.10
CA LEU A 291 -19.20 -7.53 -0.36
C LEU A 291 -17.68 -7.76 -0.51
N LEU A 292 -17.09 -8.64 0.30
CA LEU A 292 -15.67 -8.99 0.18
C LEU A 292 -15.36 -9.62 -1.18
N ILE A 293 -16.21 -10.51 -1.70
CA ILE A 293 -16.02 -11.10 -3.03
C ILE A 293 -16.17 -10.04 -4.12
N VAL A 294 -17.17 -9.16 -4.03
CA VAL A 294 -17.33 -8.03 -4.97
C VAL A 294 -16.07 -7.15 -5.00
N LEU A 295 -15.57 -6.77 -3.83
CA LEU A 295 -14.35 -5.95 -3.69
C LEU A 295 -13.11 -6.68 -4.20
N THR A 296 -13.01 -8.00 -3.96
CA THR A 296 -11.91 -8.83 -4.44
C THR A 296 -11.89 -8.87 -5.96
N ILE A 297 -13.02 -9.17 -6.61
CA ILE A 297 -13.14 -9.19 -8.08
C ILE A 297 -12.81 -7.81 -8.67
N HIS A 298 -13.30 -6.74 -8.03
CA HIS A 298 -13.00 -5.38 -8.46
C HIS A 298 -11.51 -5.05 -8.36
N ARG A 299 -10.86 -5.39 -7.25
CA ARG A 299 -9.41 -5.23 -7.08
C ARG A 299 -8.61 -6.06 -8.08
N THR A 300 -8.99 -7.31 -8.33
CA THR A 300 -8.36 -8.15 -9.35
C THR A 300 -8.43 -7.48 -10.73
N SER A 301 -9.57 -6.90 -11.09
CA SER A 301 -9.71 -6.16 -12.35
C SER A 301 -8.77 -4.96 -12.43
N ILE A 302 -8.63 -4.19 -11.35
CA ILE A 302 -7.71 -3.04 -11.29
C ILE A 302 -6.26 -3.49 -11.44
N TYR A 303 -5.83 -4.46 -10.62
CA TYR A 303 -4.45 -4.94 -10.62
C TYR A 303 -4.07 -5.69 -11.90
N SER A 304 -5.04 -6.32 -12.57
CA SER A 304 -4.82 -6.88 -13.90
C SER A 304 -4.51 -5.80 -14.94
N THR A 305 -5.22 -4.66 -14.91
CA THR A 305 -4.92 -3.52 -15.80
C THR A 305 -3.57 -2.89 -15.47
N ILE A 306 -3.28 -2.70 -14.17
CA ILE A 306 -1.97 -2.22 -13.70
C ILE A 306 -0.84 -3.13 -14.22
N TRP A 307 -1.00 -4.45 -14.06
CA TRP A 307 -0.01 -5.42 -14.53
C TRP A 307 0.21 -5.32 -16.03
N GLN A 308 -0.85 -5.24 -16.83
CA GLN A 308 -0.74 -5.10 -18.29
C GLN A 308 -0.01 -3.81 -18.71
N LEU A 309 -0.37 -2.68 -18.11
CA LEU A 309 0.26 -1.38 -18.39
C LEU A 309 1.74 -1.38 -18.00
N HIS A 310 2.06 -1.95 -16.83
CA HIS A 310 3.43 -2.03 -16.33
C HIS A 310 4.27 -3.00 -17.17
N GLN A 311 3.77 -4.20 -17.44
CA GLN A 311 4.44 -5.26 -18.19
C GLN A 311 4.78 -4.85 -19.62
N ALA A 312 4.01 -3.93 -20.22
CA ALA A 312 4.35 -3.38 -21.53
C ALA A 312 5.78 -2.83 -21.59
N GLY A 313 6.31 -2.31 -20.47
CA GLY A 313 7.67 -1.78 -20.35
C GLY A 313 8.78 -2.80 -20.18
N ASP A 314 8.49 -4.09 -19.92
CA ASP A 314 9.52 -5.06 -19.49
C ASP A 314 10.66 -5.16 -20.50
N THR A 315 10.33 -5.29 -21.79
CA THR A 315 11.32 -5.37 -22.87
C THR A 315 12.12 -4.08 -23.01
N ALA A 316 11.45 -2.92 -22.97
CA ALA A 316 12.13 -1.62 -23.10
C ALA A 316 13.11 -1.38 -21.94
N TRP A 317 12.67 -1.61 -20.71
CA TRP A 317 13.49 -1.50 -19.51
C TRP A 317 14.66 -2.49 -19.51
N SER A 318 14.47 -3.71 -20.04
CA SER A 318 15.55 -4.70 -20.11
C SER A 318 16.74 -4.25 -20.97
N ASN A 319 16.51 -3.34 -21.92
CA ASN A 319 17.52 -2.74 -22.78
C ASN A 319 18.12 -1.44 -22.19
N GLN A 320 17.57 -0.93 -21.08
CA GLN A 320 17.85 0.39 -20.52
C GLN A 320 18.27 0.28 -19.03
N LYS A 321 19.27 -0.57 -18.75
CA LYS A 321 19.66 -0.92 -17.37
C LYS A 321 20.62 0.06 -16.69
N ASP A 322 21.20 0.98 -17.45
CA ASP A 322 22.34 1.81 -17.03
C ASP A 322 21.93 3.25 -16.63
N TRP A 323 20.63 3.51 -16.48
CA TRP A 323 20.13 4.81 -16.09
C TRP A 323 20.06 4.98 -14.58
N VAL A 324 20.57 6.10 -14.09
CA VAL A 324 20.67 6.47 -12.68
C VAL A 324 19.77 7.67 -12.42
N LEU A 325 18.93 7.54 -11.39
CA LEU A 325 18.13 8.60 -10.79
C LEU A 325 18.80 9.06 -9.51
N LEU A 326 18.63 10.33 -9.17
CA LEU A 326 19.19 10.93 -7.96
C LEU A 326 18.07 11.33 -7.01
N SER A 327 18.13 10.85 -5.78
CA SER A 327 17.28 11.35 -4.69
C SER A 327 18.04 12.36 -3.85
N THR A 328 17.34 13.36 -3.35
CA THR A 328 17.91 14.38 -2.47
C THR A 328 17.57 14.16 -1.01
N ASN A 329 18.40 14.75 -0.14
CA ASN A 329 18.27 14.69 1.31
C ASN A 329 17.62 15.98 1.86
N ARG A 330 17.57 16.08 3.20
CA ARG A 330 16.94 17.21 3.89
C ARG A 330 17.73 18.50 3.77
N GLU A 331 19.06 18.43 3.63
CA GLU A 331 19.93 19.60 3.38
C GLU A 331 19.50 20.35 2.13
N PHE A 332 19.24 19.62 1.03
CA PHE A 332 18.73 20.22 -0.20
C PHE A 332 17.41 20.97 0.05
N GLY A 333 16.47 20.33 0.75
CA GLY A 333 15.16 20.92 1.04
C GLY A 333 15.25 22.18 1.90
N ALA A 334 16.15 22.21 2.88
CA ALA A 334 16.38 23.36 3.73
C ALA A 334 17.02 24.52 2.95
N GLU A 335 18.05 24.23 2.16
CA GLU A 335 18.80 25.23 1.39
C GLU A 335 17.96 25.82 0.25
N ALA A 336 17.14 24.99 -0.41
CA ALA A 336 16.17 25.46 -1.40
C ALA A 336 15.07 26.37 -0.80
N ARG A 337 14.76 26.25 0.49
CA ARG A 337 13.80 27.14 1.17
C ARG A 337 14.43 28.46 1.62
N ASN A 338 15.75 28.49 1.85
CA ASN A 338 16.47 29.71 2.22
C ASN A 338 16.63 30.64 1.01
N HIS A 339 16.14 31.88 1.10
CA HIS A 339 16.19 32.83 0.01
C HIS A 339 17.62 33.21 -0.40
N ASP A 340 18.55 33.29 0.55
CA ASP A 340 19.92 33.75 0.30
C ASP A 340 20.76 32.68 -0.41
N SER A 341 20.55 31.41 -0.06
CA SER A 341 21.27 30.27 -0.64
C SER A 341 20.59 29.70 -1.90
N ARG A 342 19.28 29.95 -2.09
CA ARG A 342 18.51 29.37 -3.21
C ARG A 342 19.11 29.67 -4.58
N LYS A 343 19.50 30.91 -4.87
CA LYS A 343 20.01 31.28 -6.20
C LYS A 343 21.31 30.54 -6.52
N MET A 344 22.22 30.46 -5.56
CA MET A 344 23.48 29.71 -5.71
C MET A 344 23.20 28.23 -5.94
N LEU A 345 22.25 27.65 -5.19
CA LEU A 345 21.82 26.27 -5.36
C LEU A 345 21.20 26.02 -6.74
N GLU A 346 20.32 26.91 -7.21
CA GLU A 346 19.70 26.84 -8.55
C GLU A 346 20.77 26.88 -9.66
N GLU A 347 21.75 27.77 -9.56
CA GLU A 347 22.87 27.86 -10.52
C GLU A 347 23.74 26.58 -10.50
N GLN A 348 24.04 26.06 -9.31
CA GLN A 348 24.84 24.85 -9.14
C GLN A 348 24.13 23.63 -9.75
N TRP A 349 22.84 23.44 -9.46
CA TRP A 349 22.06 22.34 -10.01
C TRP A 349 21.89 22.44 -11.51
N LYS A 350 21.65 23.64 -12.03
CA LYS A 350 21.54 23.86 -13.47
C LYS A 350 22.83 23.48 -14.20
N SER A 351 23.97 23.92 -13.69
CA SER A 351 25.29 23.58 -14.26
C SER A 351 25.55 22.07 -14.20
N PHE A 352 25.22 21.43 -13.09
CA PHE A 352 25.33 19.98 -12.92
C PHE A 352 24.46 19.22 -13.94
N ILE A 353 23.18 19.60 -14.07
CA ILE A 353 22.23 18.96 -14.99
C ILE A 353 22.69 19.14 -16.44
N GLU A 354 23.15 20.35 -16.80
CA GLU A 354 23.67 20.63 -18.14
C GLU A 354 24.89 19.76 -18.46
N THR A 355 25.84 19.65 -17.54
CA THR A 355 27.03 18.79 -17.69
C THR A 355 26.64 17.32 -17.78
N GLY A 356 25.64 16.89 -17.00
CA GLY A 356 25.11 15.53 -17.05
C GLY A 356 24.48 15.19 -18.39
N ILE A 357 23.70 16.11 -18.97
CA ILE A 357 23.12 15.95 -20.30
C ILE A 357 24.22 15.92 -21.38
N GLN A 358 25.24 16.77 -21.28
CA GLN A 358 26.39 16.73 -22.20
C GLN A 358 27.14 15.39 -22.14
N ASN A 359 27.17 14.74 -20.97
CA ASN A 359 27.77 13.41 -20.77
C ASN A 359 26.79 12.25 -21.05
N GLY A 360 25.73 12.49 -21.83
CA GLY A 360 24.80 11.46 -22.29
C GLY A 360 23.61 11.19 -21.36
N GLY A 361 23.45 11.96 -20.29
CA GLY A 361 22.21 11.99 -19.49
C GLY A 361 21.03 12.55 -20.28
N MET A 362 19.81 12.32 -19.82
CA MET A 362 18.61 12.80 -20.52
C MET A 362 17.48 13.19 -19.57
N LEU A 363 16.65 14.12 -20.03
CA LEU A 363 15.34 14.40 -19.45
C LEU A 363 14.29 13.59 -20.20
N VAL A 364 13.36 12.96 -19.48
CA VAL A 364 12.14 12.35 -20.02
C VAL A 364 10.97 12.61 -19.09
N GLN A 365 10.34 13.78 -19.23
CA GLN A 365 9.23 14.20 -18.38
C GLN A 365 7.88 14.01 -19.05
N HIS A 366 6.94 13.43 -18.31
CA HIS A 366 5.61 13.06 -18.77
C HIS A 366 4.52 13.46 -17.76
N PRO A 367 3.26 13.69 -18.17
CA PRO A 367 2.21 14.15 -17.27
C PRO A 367 1.37 13.03 -16.63
N LEU A 368 1.81 11.77 -16.72
CA LEU A 368 1.06 10.60 -16.25
C LEU A 368 0.58 10.67 -14.79
N ALA A 369 1.25 11.45 -13.93
CA ALA A 369 0.86 11.63 -12.53
C ALA A 369 -0.53 12.26 -12.34
N SER A 370 -1.04 12.97 -13.35
CA SER A 370 -2.32 13.68 -13.31
C SER A 370 -3.50 12.85 -13.81
N PHE A 371 -3.29 11.61 -14.23
CA PHE A 371 -4.29 10.76 -14.88
C PHE A 371 -4.57 9.49 -14.10
N ASP A 372 -5.84 9.10 -14.06
CA ASP A 372 -6.26 7.82 -13.49
C ASP A 372 -5.93 6.62 -14.41
N LEU A 373 -6.24 5.40 -13.96
CA LEU A 373 -6.01 4.18 -14.74
C LEU A 373 -6.81 4.10 -16.06
N LYS A 374 -7.83 4.95 -16.25
CA LYS A 374 -8.58 5.06 -17.51
C LYS A 374 -8.01 6.14 -18.42
N GLY A 375 -6.97 6.84 -17.98
CA GLY A 375 -6.38 7.96 -18.70
C GLY A 375 -7.22 9.23 -18.62
N LEU A 376 -8.01 9.42 -17.55
CA LEU A 376 -8.79 10.64 -17.32
C LEU A 376 -8.15 11.49 -16.24
N SER A 377 -8.10 12.81 -16.46
CA SER A 377 -7.53 13.75 -15.52
C SER A 377 -8.33 13.79 -14.21
N SER A 378 -7.60 13.76 -13.09
CA SER A 378 -8.16 13.99 -11.75
C SER A 378 -7.95 15.42 -11.25
N HIS A 379 -7.17 16.22 -12.00
CA HIS A 379 -6.71 17.53 -11.54
C HIS A 379 -7.81 18.61 -11.69
N PRO A 380 -8.24 19.29 -10.59
CA PRO A 380 -9.33 20.28 -10.64
C PRO A 380 -9.08 21.42 -11.63
N LEU A 381 -7.82 21.84 -11.77
CA LEU A 381 -7.40 22.95 -12.64
C LEU A 381 -7.28 22.58 -14.13
N MET A 382 -7.24 21.27 -14.50
CA MET A 382 -7.11 20.84 -15.90
C MET A 382 -8.46 20.64 -16.60
N GLY A 383 -9.57 20.66 -15.85
CA GLY A 383 -10.87 20.23 -16.37
C GLY A 383 -10.90 18.73 -16.69
N LYS A 384 -11.92 18.28 -17.43
CA LYS A 384 -12.01 16.89 -17.93
C LYS A 384 -11.12 16.76 -19.18
N MET A 385 -10.01 16.05 -19.06
CA MET A 385 -9.03 15.82 -20.13
C MET A 385 -8.64 14.34 -20.17
N SER A 386 -8.43 13.82 -21.38
CA SER A 386 -7.89 12.49 -21.61
C SER A 386 -6.38 12.54 -21.79
N ILE A 387 -5.65 11.52 -21.36
CA ILE A 387 -4.20 11.39 -21.59
C ILE A 387 -3.85 11.38 -23.09
N ASN A 388 -4.82 11.06 -23.94
CA ASN A 388 -4.66 11.06 -25.40
C ASN A 388 -4.93 12.43 -26.05
N ASP A 389 -5.41 13.42 -25.28
CA ASP A 389 -5.64 14.76 -25.81
C ASP A 389 -4.31 15.48 -26.05
N TYR A 390 -4.20 16.20 -27.17
CA TYR A 390 -2.99 16.94 -27.52
C TYR A 390 -2.93 18.28 -26.77
N ASN A 391 -2.25 18.27 -25.64
CA ASN A 391 -2.10 19.41 -24.74
C ASN A 391 -0.78 19.30 -23.95
N PRO A 392 -0.13 20.42 -23.55
CA PRO A 392 1.05 20.40 -22.68
C PRO A 392 0.92 19.51 -21.44
N TYR A 393 -0.28 19.42 -20.88
CA TYR A 393 -0.56 18.62 -19.70
C TYR A 393 -1.05 17.19 -19.98
N ALA A 394 -1.10 16.75 -21.24
CA ALA A 394 -1.60 15.43 -21.66
C ALA A 394 -0.66 14.72 -22.63
N ASN A 395 -1.03 14.43 -23.88
CA ASN A 395 -0.27 13.55 -24.79
C ASN A 395 1.05 14.18 -25.29
N SER A 396 1.99 14.41 -24.38
CA SER A 396 3.18 15.25 -24.51
C SER A 396 4.34 14.63 -23.74
N LEU A 397 5.52 14.64 -24.35
CA LEU A 397 6.75 14.14 -23.75
C LEU A 397 7.84 15.19 -23.89
N TYR A 398 8.32 15.69 -22.75
CA TYR A 398 9.38 16.70 -22.69
C TYR A 398 10.72 16.00 -22.55
N VAL A 399 11.60 16.21 -23.52
CA VAL A 399 12.81 15.41 -23.67
C VAL A 399 14.02 16.25 -24.02
N THR A 400 15.21 15.77 -23.69
CA THR A 400 16.47 16.30 -24.25
C THR A 400 16.82 15.63 -25.58
N PRO A 401 17.69 16.23 -26.42
CA PRO A 401 18.12 15.63 -27.69
C PRO A 401 18.61 14.18 -27.55
N ASN A 402 19.35 13.85 -26.48
CA ASN A 402 19.86 12.50 -26.22
C ASN A 402 18.76 11.41 -26.20
N TYR A 403 17.53 11.74 -25.79
CA TYR A 403 16.43 10.79 -25.83
C TYR A 403 16.08 10.37 -27.27
N LEU A 404 16.15 11.31 -28.23
CA LEU A 404 15.86 11.04 -29.63
C LEU A 404 16.84 10.01 -30.20
N ASP A 405 18.12 10.13 -29.84
CA ASP A 405 19.16 9.19 -30.24
C ASP A 405 18.97 7.83 -29.55
N VAL A 406 18.78 7.83 -28.22
CA VAL A 406 18.58 6.60 -27.43
C VAL A 406 17.34 5.82 -27.86
N GLN A 407 16.27 6.50 -28.28
CA GLN A 407 15.03 5.87 -28.78
C GLN A 407 14.97 5.73 -30.30
N ASN A 408 16.05 6.06 -31.01
CA ASN A 408 16.13 6.02 -32.48
C ASN A 408 14.91 6.69 -33.14
N VAL A 409 14.58 7.91 -32.72
CA VAL A 409 13.49 8.68 -33.34
C VAL A 409 13.88 9.04 -34.77
N GLU A 410 13.08 8.57 -35.73
CA GLU A 410 13.24 8.81 -37.16
C GLU A 410 13.18 10.32 -37.45
N LEU A 411 14.33 10.92 -37.74
CA LEU A 411 14.52 12.32 -38.14
C LEU A 411 15.54 12.37 -39.28
N ASN A 412 15.35 13.27 -40.23
CA ASN A 412 16.35 13.51 -41.27
C ASN A 412 17.59 14.22 -40.66
N GLU A 413 18.71 14.20 -41.38
CA GLU A 413 19.98 14.74 -40.85
C GLU A 413 19.96 16.26 -40.69
N GLU A 414 19.13 16.98 -41.46
CA GLU A 414 18.98 18.43 -41.34
C GLU A 414 18.22 18.81 -40.06
N ASP A 415 17.13 18.10 -39.77
CA ASP A 415 16.30 18.27 -38.57
C ASP A 415 17.10 17.95 -37.31
N LYS A 416 17.89 16.86 -37.32
CA LYS A 416 18.80 16.52 -36.21
C LYS A 416 19.82 17.63 -35.96
N LYS A 417 20.46 18.16 -37.01
CA LYS A 417 21.38 19.30 -36.88
C LYS A 417 20.67 20.53 -36.33
N SER A 418 19.47 20.82 -36.81
CA SER A 418 18.65 21.95 -36.35
C SER A 418 18.30 21.83 -34.86
N ILE A 419 17.87 20.65 -34.41
CA ILE A 419 17.56 20.35 -33.00
C ILE A 419 18.81 20.49 -32.13
N ASN A 420 19.95 19.97 -32.55
CA ASN A 420 21.20 20.10 -31.79
C ASN A 420 21.70 21.54 -31.70
N SER A 421 21.34 22.38 -32.68
CA SER A 421 21.68 23.80 -32.78
C SER A 421 20.67 24.77 -32.11
N LEU A 422 19.65 24.29 -31.39
CA LEU A 422 18.68 25.14 -30.71
C LEU A 422 19.37 26.14 -29.76
N GLY A 423 19.04 27.43 -29.95
CA GLY A 423 19.57 28.55 -29.17
C GLY A 423 18.71 28.93 -27.96
N GLU A 424 19.13 29.98 -27.25
CA GLU A 424 18.34 30.57 -26.17
C GLU A 424 16.99 31.09 -26.70
N GLY A 425 15.90 30.77 -26.00
CA GLY A 425 14.55 31.12 -26.43
C GLY A 425 13.94 30.17 -27.46
N GLU A 426 14.62 29.08 -27.85
CA GLU A 426 14.12 28.13 -28.85
C GLU A 426 13.96 26.72 -28.29
N PHE A 427 12.95 26.00 -28.78
CA PHE A 427 12.75 24.58 -28.50
C PHE A 427 12.29 23.83 -29.75
N GLY A 428 12.52 22.51 -29.79
CA GLY A 428 12.01 21.65 -30.86
C GLY A 428 10.59 21.19 -30.57
N LEU A 429 9.67 21.34 -31.53
CA LEU A 429 8.30 20.85 -31.45
C LEU A 429 8.09 19.78 -32.52
N LEU A 430 8.18 18.50 -32.14
CA LEU A 430 8.03 17.38 -33.05
C LEU A 430 6.58 16.89 -33.00
N LEU A 431 5.85 17.13 -34.08
CA LEU A 431 4.44 16.77 -34.22
C LEU A 431 4.31 15.45 -35.00
N PRO A 432 3.49 14.49 -34.55
CA PRO A 432 3.01 13.42 -35.41
C PRO A 432 2.41 14.00 -36.69
N GLU A 433 2.72 13.42 -37.85
CA GLU A 433 2.26 13.90 -39.17
C GLU A 433 0.75 14.16 -39.23
N LYS A 434 -0.07 13.38 -38.51
CA LYS A 434 -1.53 13.56 -38.44
C LYS A 434 -1.97 14.88 -37.79
N LEU A 435 -1.06 15.60 -37.13
CA LEU A 435 -1.33 16.89 -36.47
C LEU A 435 -0.88 18.10 -37.28
N LYS A 436 -0.41 17.89 -38.51
CA LYS A 436 0.08 18.97 -39.38
C LYS A 436 -0.94 20.08 -39.59
N ASP A 437 -2.21 19.73 -39.74
CA ASP A 437 -3.31 20.70 -39.91
C ASP A 437 -3.60 21.53 -38.65
N GLN A 438 -3.06 21.13 -37.49
CA GLN A 438 -3.23 21.82 -36.20
C GLN A 438 -1.96 22.54 -35.75
N GLU A 439 -0.93 22.62 -36.60
CA GLU A 439 0.38 23.17 -36.25
C GLU A 439 0.27 24.56 -35.61
N ASP A 440 -0.41 25.50 -36.27
CA ASP A 440 -0.49 26.89 -35.79
C ASP A 440 -1.02 26.97 -34.35
N LYS A 441 -2.11 26.22 -34.10
CA LYS A 441 -2.76 26.15 -32.79
C LYS A 441 -1.83 25.51 -31.77
N LEU A 442 -1.24 24.36 -32.10
CA LEU A 442 -0.37 23.62 -31.17
C LEU A 442 0.89 24.41 -30.86
N ARG A 443 1.54 24.98 -31.87
CA ARG A 443 2.71 25.86 -31.72
C ARG A 443 2.42 26.98 -30.72
N GLN A 444 1.33 27.72 -30.92
CA GLN A 444 0.97 28.82 -30.02
C GLN A 444 0.74 28.34 -28.57
N ILE A 445 0.09 27.19 -28.38
CA ILE A 445 -0.15 26.61 -27.06
C ILE A 445 1.17 26.26 -26.36
N TYR A 446 2.12 25.63 -27.05
CA TYR A 446 3.42 25.26 -26.44
C TYR A 446 4.35 26.44 -26.22
N GLU A 447 4.34 27.43 -27.12
CA GLU A 447 5.11 28.67 -26.94
C GLU A 447 4.64 29.45 -25.72
N ASP A 448 3.31 29.57 -25.50
CA ASP A 448 2.76 30.24 -24.30
C ASP A 448 2.99 29.44 -23.01
N PHE A 449 2.91 28.10 -23.09
CA PHE A 449 3.17 27.21 -21.96
C PHE A 449 4.63 27.26 -21.49
N LEU A 450 5.59 27.25 -22.42
CA LEU A 450 7.02 27.28 -22.09
C LEU A 450 7.56 28.69 -21.82
N ALA A 451 6.81 29.74 -22.14
CA ALA A 451 7.23 31.12 -21.91
C ALA A 451 7.58 31.34 -20.43
N ILE A 452 8.78 31.88 -20.18
CA ILE A 452 9.26 32.16 -18.83
C ILE A 452 8.62 33.46 -18.36
N ARG A 453 7.92 33.41 -17.23
CA ARG A 453 7.27 34.56 -16.61
C ARG A 453 8.00 34.95 -15.33
N ASN A 454 7.88 36.21 -14.95
CA ASN A 454 8.43 36.69 -13.68
C ASN A 454 7.80 35.97 -12.48
N ASP A 455 8.41 36.08 -11.29
CA ASP A 455 7.94 35.40 -10.06
C ASP A 455 6.48 35.70 -9.70
N LYS A 456 5.93 36.82 -10.18
CA LYS A 456 4.52 37.21 -9.99
C LYS A 456 3.57 36.66 -11.07
N GLY A 457 4.08 35.95 -12.07
CA GLY A 457 3.32 35.35 -13.18
C GLY A 457 2.78 36.33 -14.23
N ASN A 458 2.96 37.63 -14.04
CA ASN A 458 2.22 38.66 -14.76
C ASN A 458 2.92 39.18 -16.03
N LYS A 459 4.23 38.94 -16.17
CA LYS A 459 5.02 39.45 -17.31
C LYS A 459 5.96 38.37 -17.84
N ILE A 460 5.95 38.18 -19.17
CA ILE A 460 6.89 37.30 -19.86
C ILE A 460 8.30 37.93 -19.77
N GLN A 461 9.23 37.20 -19.15
CA GLN A 461 10.65 37.53 -19.07
C GLN A 461 11.40 37.03 -20.31
N GLN A 462 11.05 35.83 -20.80
CA GLN A 462 11.61 35.24 -22.00
C GLN A 462 10.50 34.56 -22.79
N ALA A 463 10.29 34.99 -24.02
CA ALA A 463 9.44 34.28 -24.96
C ALA A 463 10.15 33.03 -25.47
N MET A 464 9.38 31.96 -25.69
CA MET A 464 9.88 30.71 -26.27
C MET A 464 9.32 30.57 -27.67
N LYS A 465 10.15 30.17 -28.63
CA LYS A 465 9.79 29.97 -30.03
C LYS A 465 9.99 28.53 -30.44
N ALA A 466 8.98 27.94 -31.05
CA ALA A 466 9.03 26.57 -31.53
C ALA A 466 9.74 26.49 -32.89
N ARG A 467 10.67 25.54 -33.04
CA ARG A 467 11.08 25.00 -34.34
C ARG A 467 10.30 23.71 -34.58
N VAL A 468 9.40 23.73 -35.56
CA VAL A 468 8.46 22.63 -35.80
C VAL A 468 9.08 21.58 -36.72
N PHE A 469 8.93 20.31 -36.35
CA PHE A 469 9.36 19.14 -37.11
C PHE A 469 8.25 18.11 -37.13
N TYR A 470 8.30 17.15 -38.07
CA TYR A 470 7.31 16.09 -38.18
C TYR A 470 7.91 14.72 -37.95
N ILE A 471 7.16 13.87 -37.26
CA ILE A 471 7.53 12.48 -36.99
C ILE A 471 6.42 11.53 -37.45
N SER A 472 6.82 10.30 -37.77
CA SER A 472 5.91 9.26 -38.26
C SER A 472 4.78 8.94 -37.27
N ASN A 473 3.59 8.71 -37.80
CA ASN A 473 2.40 8.32 -37.05
C ASN A 473 2.46 6.86 -36.55
N ASN A 474 1.54 6.51 -35.66
CA ASN A 474 1.35 5.17 -35.09
C ASN A 474 2.59 4.63 -34.36
N LYS A 475 3.36 5.50 -33.71
CA LYS A 475 4.53 5.15 -32.90
C LYS A 475 4.19 5.24 -31.40
N LYS A 476 4.55 4.20 -30.66
CA LYS A 476 4.56 4.22 -29.20
C LYS A 476 5.91 4.74 -28.72
N ARG A 477 5.91 5.68 -27.79
CA ARG A 477 7.12 6.29 -27.22
C ARG A 477 7.26 5.87 -25.78
N PHE A 478 8.43 5.32 -25.44
CA PHE A 478 8.73 4.84 -24.10
C PHE A 478 9.00 6.04 -23.19
N VAL A 479 8.31 6.10 -22.04
CA VAL A 479 8.35 7.28 -21.18
C VAL A 479 9.26 7.15 -19.96
N TYR A 480 9.96 6.01 -19.82
CA TYR A 480 10.85 5.75 -18.68
C TYR A 480 10.17 5.86 -17.32
N ASN A 481 8.86 5.61 -17.24
CA ASN A 481 8.13 5.82 -15.99
C ASN A 481 8.55 4.81 -14.91
N SER A 482 9.24 5.34 -13.90
CA SER A 482 9.75 4.62 -12.72
C SER A 482 9.02 5.01 -11.44
N THR A 483 7.97 5.83 -11.54
CA THR A 483 7.20 6.33 -10.39
C THR A 483 5.96 5.46 -10.12
N PRO A 484 5.54 5.28 -8.85
CA PRO A 484 4.37 4.46 -8.51
C PRO A 484 3.03 5.17 -8.73
N ILE A 485 3.02 6.41 -9.25
CA ILE A 485 1.80 7.23 -9.40
C ILE A 485 0.96 6.73 -10.58
N SER A 486 1.61 6.32 -11.68
CA SER A 486 0.99 5.70 -12.84
C SER A 486 1.81 4.49 -13.26
N TYR A 487 1.15 3.48 -13.82
CA TYR A 487 1.83 2.25 -14.27
C TYR A 487 2.06 2.22 -15.78
N GLN A 488 1.60 3.25 -16.50
CA GLN A 488 1.74 3.34 -17.95
C GLN A 488 3.20 3.58 -18.33
N GLN A 489 3.68 2.83 -19.33
CA GLN A 489 5.08 2.85 -19.78
C GLN A 489 5.27 3.49 -21.17
N PHE A 490 4.18 3.71 -21.92
CA PHE A 490 4.23 4.28 -23.27
C PHE A 490 3.11 5.29 -23.51
N LEU A 491 3.41 6.33 -24.28
CA LEU A 491 2.40 7.20 -24.91
C LEU A 491 2.26 6.85 -26.38
N SER A 492 1.04 6.99 -26.92
CA SER A 492 0.75 6.70 -28.33
C SER A 492 0.71 8.00 -29.13
N ASP A 493 1.60 8.13 -30.12
CA ASP A 493 1.80 9.35 -30.90
C ASP A 493 1.82 10.64 -30.07
N PRO A 494 2.65 10.74 -29.00
CA PRO A 494 2.76 11.98 -28.26
C PRO A 494 3.45 13.06 -29.09
N ILE A 495 3.17 14.32 -28.76
CA ILE A 495 4.01 15.44 -29.19
C ILE A 495 5.33 15.38 -28.42
N LEU A 496 6.47 15.43 -29.10
CA LEU A 496 7.77 15.50 -28.43
C LEU A 496 8.24 16.94 -28.38
N ILE A 497 8.53 17.42 -27.17
CA ILE A 497 9.04 18.76 -26.92
C ILE A 497 10.51 18.62 -26.56
N VAL A 498 11.38 19.04 -27.46
CA VAL A 498 12.84 18.89 -27.32
C VAL A 498 13.42 20.14 -26.69
N LEU A 499 13.95 19.97 -25.47
CA LEU A 499 14.45 21.03 -24.61
C LEU A 499 15.95 20.85 -24.36
N LYS A 500 16.67 21.97 -24.32
CA LYS A 500 18.07 22.02 -23.84
C LYS A 500 18.16 22.95 -22.64
N PRO A 501 19.07 22.70 -21.68
CA PRO A 501 19.35 23.67 -20.62
C PRO A 501 19.67 25.07 -21.18
N SER A 502 20.43 25.13 -22.27
CA SER A 502 20.77 26.37 -22.99
C SER A 502 19.56 27.13 -23.55
N SER A 503 18.46 26.44 -23.87
CA SER A 503 17.22 27.08 -24.37
C SER A 503 16.61 28.04 -23.36
N PHE A 504 16.82 27.81 -22.06
CA PHE A 504 16.28 28.63 -20.97
C PHE A 504 17.26 29.70 -20.48
N GLY A 505 18.41 29.88 -21.14
CA GLY A 505 19.39 30.90 -20.78
C GLY A 505 19.84 30.79 -19.32
N LYS A 506 19.81 31.89 -18.56
CA LYS A 506 20.04 31.89 -17.09
C LYS A 506 18.76 31.79 -16.26
N ASN A 507 17.60 31.74 -16.90
CA ASN A 507 16.32 31.79 -16.21
C ASN A 507 15.98 30.48 -15.49
N ARG A 508 15.21 30.62 -14.41
CA ARG A 508 14.60 29.50 -13.69
C ARG A 508 13.51 28.85 -14.54
N ASN A 509 13.43 27.52 -14.48
CA ASN A 509 12.47 26.70 -15.21
C ASN A 509 12.24 25.35 -14.49
N ASP A 510 11.14 24.68 -14.82
CA ASP A 510 10.71 23.46 -14.13
C ASP A 510 11.48 22.20 -14.54
N PHE A 511 12.33 22.28 -15.57
CA PHE A 511 12.99 21.11 -16.18
C PHE A 511 14.43 20.92 -15.72
N PHE A 512 15.18 22.01 -15.55
CA PHE A 512 16.64 22.00 -15.39
C PHE A 512 17.15 22.84 -14.22
N THR A 513 16.29 23.31 -13.33
CA THR A 513 16.70 24.15 -12.18
C THR A 513 16.81 23.35 -10.88
N TYR A 514 16.15 22.20 -10.81
CA TYR A 514 16.08 21.36 -9.63
C TYR A 514 16.18 19.87 -10.01
N PRO A 515 16.57 19.01 -9.06
CA PRO A 515 16.51 17.57 -9.24
C PRO A 515 15.07 17.13 -9.56
N SER A 516 14.97 16.05 -10.33
CA SER A 516 13.70 15.54 -10.82
C SER A 516 13.77 14.04 -11.06
N ASP A 517 12.68 13.31 -10.78
CA ASP A 517 12.53 11.89 -11.08
C ASP A 517 12.48 11.60 -12.60
N TYR A 518 12.54 12.64 -13.42
CA TYR A 518 12.57 12.57 -14.88
C TYR A 518 13.97 12.77 -15.48
N LEU A 519 15.00 13.01 -14.65
CA LEU A 519 16.39 13.21 -15.08
C LEU A 519 17.19 11.92 -14.88
N TYR A 520 17.61 11.34 -16.01
CA TYR A 520 18.34 10.08 -16.06
C TYR A 520 19.81 10.33 -16.41
N PHE A 521 20.71 9.95 -15.51
CA PHE A 521 22.16 10.01 -15.73
C PHE A 521 22.69 8.65 -16.18
N LYS A 522 23.72 8.64 -17.02
CA LYS A 522 24.23 7.42 -17.64
C LYS A 522 25.39 6.85 -16.83
N GLY A 523 25.23 5.63 -16.33
CA GLY A 523 26.26 4.89 -15.58
C GLY A 523 26.42 5.33 -14.14
N LEU A 524 26.40 4.38 -13.20
CA LEU A 524 26.50 4.65 -11.76
C LEU A 524 27.80 5.36 -11.37
N ASP A 525 28.95 4.80 -11.76
CA ASP A 525 30.26 5.35 -11.39
C ASP A 525 30.51 6.72 -12.03
N ALA A 526 30.07 6.90 -13.28
CA ALA A 526 30.15 8.18 -13.97
C ALA A 526 29.28 9.24 -13.29
N THR A 527 28.07 8.86 -12.86
CA THR A 527 27.15 9.75 -12.14
C THR A 527 27.71 10.15 -10.77
N LYS A 528 28.30 9.20 -10.01
CA LYS A 528 28.96 9.49 -8.73
C LYS A 528 30.10 10.51 -8.90
N LYS A 529 30.96 10.31 -9.90
CA LYS A 529 32.03 11.27 -10.23
C LYS A 529 31.49 12.64 -10.62
N LEU A 530 30.41 12.68 -11.40
CA LEU A 530 29.76 13.93 -11.81
C LEU A 530 29.20 14.69 -10.59
N VAL A 531 28.58 13.98 -9.65
CA VAL A 531 28.05 14.56 -8.39
C VAL A 531 29.17 15.17 -7.54
N GLU A 532 30.33 14.50 -7.47
CA GLU A 532 31.52 15.01 -6.77
C GLU A 532 32.08 16.27 -7.46
N GLN A 533 32.26 16.22 -8.78
CA GLN A 533 32.74 17.35 -9.57
C GLN A 533 31.79 18.55 -9.51
N GLY A 534 30.48 18.31 -9.48
CA GLY A 534 29.46 19.34 -9.34
C GLY A 534 29.34 19.93 -7.93
N GLY A 535 30.03 19.37 -6.93
CA GLY A 535 29.99 19.83 -5.55
C GLY A 535 28.62 19.64 -4.87
N ILE A 536 27.75 18.77 -5.41
CA ILE A 536 26.39 18.56 -4.91
C ILE A 536 26.25 17.28 -4.05
N LYS A 537 27.35 16.56 -3.78
CA LYS A 537 27.35 15.32 -2.98
C LYS A 537 26.62 15.47 -1.65
N LYS A 538 26.77 16.61 -0.96
CA LYS A 538 26.11 16.90 0.32
C LYS A 538 24.57 16.93 0.25
N TYR A 539 23.98 16.96 -0.95
CA TYR A 539 22.54 17.01 -1.18
C TYR A 539 21.93 15.68 -1.62
N ILE A 540 22.76 14.67 -1.92
CA ILE A 540 22.30 13.41 -2.49
C ILE A 540 22.09 12.39 -1.37
N SER A 541 20.91 11.80 -1.32
CA SER A 541 20.59 10.70 -0.40
C SER A 541 20.77 9.33 -1.05
N GLN A 542 20.48 9.17 -2.34
CA GLN A 542 20.48 7.86 -3.00
C GLN A 542 20.77 7.96 -4.50
N TYR A 543 21.38 6.88 -5.04
CA TYR A 543 21.54 6.66 -6.48
C TYR A 543 20.74 5.44 -6.89
N ASP A 544 19.63 5.67 -7.58
CA ASP A 544 18.73 4.60 -7.99
C ASP A 544 18.93 4.22 -9.43
N LEU A 545 19.29 2.96 -9.66
CA LEU A 545 19.22 2.39 -11.00
C LEU A 545 17.75 2.23 -11.39
N ALA A 546 17.30 3.02 -12.36
CA ALA A 546 15.88 3.12 -12.74
C ALA A 546 15.26 1.77 -13.11
N TYR A 547 16.05 0.88 -13.73
CA TYR A 547 15.63 -0.50 -14.00
C TYR A 547 15.25 -1.28 -12.74
N TYR A 548 16.03 -1.16 -11.66
CA TYR A 548 15.74 -1.86 -10.41
C TYR A 548 14.55 -1.24 -9.67
N VAL A 549 14.35 0.07 -9.77
CA VAL A 549 13.13 0.73 -9.28
C VAL A 549 11.90 0.16 -9.98
N TYR A 550 11.93 0.11 -11.33
CA TYR A 550 10.88 -0.51 -12.13
C TYR A 550 10.65 -1.99 -11.76
N ARG A 551 11.72 -2.79 -11.59
CA ARG A 551 11.60 -4.21 -11.19
C ARG A 551 11.05 -4.37 -9.77
N GLY A 552 11.38 -3.47 -8.85
CA GLY A 552 10.80 -3.42 -7.51
C GLY A 552 9.29 -3.21 -7.56
N MET A 553 8.81 -2.28 -8.41
CA MET A 553 7.38 -2.09 -8.66
C MET A 553 6.72 -3.35 -9.24
N SER A 554 7.35 -4.02 -10.22
CA SER A 554 6.85 -5.31 -10.73
C SER A 554 6.65 -6.34 -9.62
N HIS A 555 7.60 -6.45 -8.70
CA HIS A 555 7.51 -7.37 -7.57
C HIS A 555 6.32 -7.02 -6.65
N ASN A 556 6.16 -5.74 -6.31
CA ASN A 556 5.06 -5.28 -5.46
C ASN A 556 3.69 -5.55 -6.10
N ILE A 557 3.55 -5.30 -7.41
CA ILE A 557 2.31 -5.61 -8.16
C ILE A 557 2.02 -7.12 -8.11
N GLN A 558 3.03 -7.97 -8.31
CA GLN A 558 2.87 -9.42 -8.26
C GLN A 558 2.44 -9.91 -6.87
N VAL A 559 3.05 -9.40 -5.80
CA VAL A 559 2.69 -9.79 -4.43
C VAL A 559 1.25 -9.40 -4.12
N GLU A 560 0.82 -8.20 -4.53
CA GLU A 560 -0.56 -7.77 -4.32
C GLU A 560 -1.55 -8.61 -5.13
N ILE A 561 -1.24 -8.97 -6.39
CA ILE A 561 -2.05 -9.91 -7.18
C ILE A 561 -2.18 -11.27 -6.48
N LEU A 562 -1.06 -11.83 -6.02
CA LEU A 562 -1.06 -13.12 -5.30
C LEU A 562 -1.88 -13.04 -4.01
N THR A 563 -1.77 -11.95 -3.28
CA THR A 563 -2.53 -11.73 -2.03
C THR A 563 -4.02 -11.60 -2.31
N ILE A 564 -4.42 -10.90 -3.37
CA ILE A 564 -5.81 -10.79 -3.82
C ILE A 564 -6.36 -12.18 -4.22
N ILE A 565 -5.59 -12.97 -4.97
CA ILE A 565 -5.99 -14.33 -5.39
C ILE A 565 -6.16 -15.24 -4.17
N ALA A 566 -5.18 -15.27 -3.27
CA ALA A 566 -5.23 -16.08 -2.05
C ALA A 566 -6.40 -15.66 -1.15
N GLY A 567 -6.60 -14.35 -0.96
CA GLY A 567 -7.75 -13.78 -0.25
C GLY A 567 -9.08 -14.15 -0.90
N GLY A 568 -9.16 -14.15 -2.23
CA GLY A 568 -10.34 -14.56 -2.97
C GLY A 568 -10.72 -16.03 -2.75
N PHE A 569 -9.75 -16.95 -2.81
CA PHE A 569 -9.99 -18.36 -2.51
C PHE A 569 -10.49 -18.57 -1.08
N LEU A 570 -9.83 -17.92 -0.11
CA LEU A 570 -10.26 -17.97 1.29
C LEU A 570 -11.67 -17.39 1.45
N GLY A 571 -11.97 -16.25 0.84
CA GLY A 571 -13.30 -15.63 0.88
C GLY A 571 -14.40 -16.52 0.29
N ILE A 572 -14.13 -17.23 -0.81
CA ILE A 572 -15.07 -18.19 -1.39
C ILE A 572 -15.29 -19.36 -0.42
N ALA A 573 -14.23 -19.93 0.15
CA ALA A 573 -14.34 -21.01 1.12
C ALA A 573 -15.14 -20.59 2.37
N THR A 574 -14.88 -19.37 2.89
CA THR A 574 -15.61 -18.78 4.01
C THR A 574 -17.07 -18.54 3.66
N SER A 575 -17.37 -18.08 2.44
CA SER A 575 -18.76 -17.93 1.96
C SER A 575 -19.47 -19.29 1.95
N ILE A 576 -18.89 -20.32 1.33
CA ILE A 576 -19.46 -21.68 1.31
C ILE A 576 -19.71 -22.17 2.74
N LEU A 577 -18.76 -21.95 3.65
CA LEU A 577 -18.92 -22.31 5.06
C LEU A 577 -20.09 -21.57 5.72
N LEU A 578 -20.24 -20.27 5.49
CA LEU A 578 -21.36 -19.47 6.01
C LEU A 578 -22.70 -19.93 5.45
N PHE A 579 -22.80 -20.20 4.15
CA PHE A 579 -24.03 -20.74 3.53
C PHE A 579 -24.39 -22.12 4.08
N ASN A 580 -23.41 -23.02 4.17
CA ASN A 580 -23.64 -24.34 4.76
C ASN A 580 -24.07 -24.25 6.22
N THR A 581 -23.42 -23.40 7.02
CA THR A 581 -23.80 -23.16 8.42
C THR A 581 -25.24 -22.64 8.52
N MET A 582 -25.59 -21.69 7.67
CA MET A 582 -26.92 -21.10 7.65
C MET A 582 -28.00 -22.12 7.28
N THR A 583 -27.75 -22.95 6.27
CA THR A 583 -28.65 -24.03 5.89
C THR A 583 -28.82 -25.06 7.01
N ILE A 584 -27.75 -25.40 7.73
CA ILE A 584 -27.84 -26.29 8.90
C ILE A 584 -28.78 -25.68 9.96
N LEU A 585 -28.59 -24.41 10.33
CA LEU A 585 -29.45 -23.75 11.32
C LEU A 585 -30.90 -23.67 10.85
N TYR A 586 -31.11 -23.37 9.57
CA TYR A 586 -32.44 -23.31 8.97
C TYR A 586 -33.20 -24.64 9.10
N PHE A 587 -32.55 -25.76 8.77
CA PHE A 587 -33.19 -27.08 8.90
C PHE A 587 -33.38 -27.48 10.36
N GLU A 588 -32.48 -27.12 11.28
CA GLU A 588 -32.66 -27.39 12.71
C GLU A 588 -33.83 -26.60 13.32
N GLU A 589 -33.97 -25.32 12.98
CA GLU A 589 -35.06 -24.46 13.47
C GLU A 589 -36.42 -24.87 12.90
N PHE A 590 -36.50 -25.06 11.58
CA PHE A 590 -37.78 -25.22 10.88
C PHE A 590 -38.14 -26.66 10.55
N ARG A 591 -37.40 -27.66 11.05
CA ARG A 591 -37.54 -29.09 10.72
C ARG A 591 -38.99 -29.58 10.68
N LYS A 592 -39.74 -29.33 11.77
CA LYS A 592 -41.12 -29.80 11.93
C LYS A 592 -42.05 -29.12 10.92
N THR A 593 -41.91 -27.81 10.73
CA THR A 593 -42.72 -27.04 9.78
C THR A 593 -42.46 -27.48 8.35
N ILE A 594 -41.19 -27.72 7.99
CA ILE A 594 -40.79 -28.23 6.68
C ILE A 594 -41.41 -29.62 6.43
N LEU A 595 -41.32 -30.53 7.42
CA LEU A 595 -41.89 -31.88 7.30
C LEU A 595 -43.40 -31.85 7.09
N ILE A 596 -44.15 -31.05 7.86
CA ILE A 596 -45.61 -30.91 7.72
C ILE A 596 -45.97 -30.41 6.33
N LYS A 597 -45.36 -29.30 5.90
CA LYS A 597 -45.58 -28.71 4.58
C LYS A 597 -45.27 -29.69 3.44
N LYS A 598 -44.26 -30.54 3.63
CA LYS A 598 -43.86 -31.55 2.66
C LYS A 598 -44.89 -32.67 2.54
N ILE A 599 -45.42 -33.15 3.66
CA ILE A 599 -46.52 -34.13 3.68
C ILE A 599 -47.76 -33.55 2.99
N SER A 600 -47.98 -32.23 3.08
CA SER A 600 -49.04 -31.53 2.35
C SER A 600 -48.81 -31.38 0.84
N GLY A 601 -47.73 -31.93 0.27
CA GLY A 601 -47.51 -31.98 -1.19
C GLY A 601 -46.84 -30.75 -1.81
N LEU A 602 -46.32 -29.82 -1.00
CA LEU A 602 -45.63 -28.62 -1.52
C LEU A 602 -44.31 -28.96 -2.22
N ASN A 603 -44.01 -28.26 -3.31
CA ASN A 603 -42.77 -28.44 -4.06
C ASN A 603 -41.56 -27.83 -3.33
N PHE A 604 -40.33 -28.10 -3.81
CA PHE A 604 -39.10 -27.65 -3.14
C PHE A 604 -39.02 -26.12 -2.94
N PHE A 605 -39.43 -25.34 -3.93
CA PHE A 605 -39.36 -23.87 -3.86
C PHE A 605 -40.43 -23.30 -2.91
N GLU A 606 -41.63 -23.87 -2.92
CA GLU A 606 -42.71 -23.51 -1.99
C GLU A 606 -42.36 -23.86 -0.54
N LEU A 607 -41.72 -25.01 -0.32
CA LEU A 607 -41.26 -25.44 1.01
C LEU A 607 -40.29 -24.43 1.63
N HIS A 608 -39.39 -23.88 0.80
CA HIS A 608 -38.29 -23.04 1.25
C HIS A 608 -38.44 -21.56 0.85
N GLN A 609 -39.62 -21.13 0.42
CA GLN A 609 -39.88 -19.77 -0.08
C GLN A 609 -39.34 -18.67 0.85
N LYS A 610 -39.59 -18.77 2.16
CA LYS A 610 -39.11 -17.78 3.14
C LYS A 610 -37.57 -17.69 3.20
N PHE A 611 -36.88 -18.82 3.04
CA PHE A 611 -35.42 -18.84 2.99
C PHE A 611 -34.91 -18.10 1.75
N PHE A 612 -35.50 -18.38 0.58
CA PHE A 612 -35.14 -17.69 -0.66
C PHE A 612 -35.42 -16.19 -0.62
N ILE A 613 -36.55 -15.75 -0.05
CA ILE A 613 -36.85 -14.32 0.10
C ILE A 613 -35.74 -13.61 0.88
N TRP A 614 -35.33 -14.16 2.03
CA TRP A 614 -34.25 -13.56 2.82
C TRP A 614 -32.91 -13.56 2.09
N GLN A 615 -32.58 -14.62 1.35
CA GLN A 615 -31.36 -14.66 0.52
C GLN A 615 -31.39 -13.59 -0.57
N ILE A 616 -32.52 -13.40 -1.26
CA ILE A 616 -32.70 -12.35 -2.26
C ILE A 616 -32.55 -10.96 -1.63
N VAL A 617 -33.12 -10.72 -0.44
CA VAL A 617 -32.95 -9.45 0.29
C VAL A 617 -31.47 -9.16 0.56
N ILE A 618 -30.71 -10.17 1.03
CA ILE A 618 -29.27 -10.02 1.27
C ILE A 618 -28.50 -9.74 -0.03
N PHE A 619 -28.84 -10.40 -1.14
CA PHE A 619 -28.20 -10.16 -2.43
C PHE A 619 -28.54 -8.79 -3.03
N ILE A 620 -29.77 -8.30 -2.85
CA ILE A 620 -30.17 -6.96 -3.28
C ILE A 620 -29.43 -5.90 -2.46
N LEU A 621 -29.39 -6.03 -1.13
CA LEU A 621 -28.68 -5.11 -0.26
C LEU A 621 -27.17 -5.13 -0.54
N GLY A 622 -26.58 -6.33 -0.63
CA GLY A 622 -25.16 -6.51 -0.96
C GLY A 622 -24.84 -5.98 -2.35
N GLY A 623 -25.73 -6.17 -3.30
CA GLY A 623 -25.57 -5.67 -4.66
C GLY A 623 -25.67 -4.15 -4.75
N ALA A 624 -26.61 -3.52 -4.03
CA ALA A 624 -26.73 -2.06 -3.96
C ALA A 624 -25.48 -1.43 -3.35
N ILE A 625 -25.01 -1.93 -2.20
CA ILE A 625 -23.79 -1.46 -1.55
C ILE A 625 -22.56 -1.74 -2.45
N GLY A 626 -22.47 -2.93 -3.03
CA GLY A 626 -21.37 -3.30 -3.93
C GLY A 626 -21.30 -2.44 -5.19
N LEU A 627 -22.46 -2.02 -5.72
CA LEU A 627 -22.54 -1.11 -6.87
C LEU A 627 -22.07 0.29 -6.49
N LEU A 628 -22.46 0.79 -5.31
CA LEU A 628 -21.96 2.07 -4.80
C LEU A 628 -20.44 2.06 -4.61
N LEU A 629 -19.87 0.96 -4.13
CA LEU A 629 -18.44 0.85 -3.85
C LEU A 629 -17.58 0.67 -5.11
N THR A 630 -18.10 -0.01 -6.15
CA THR A 630 -17.28 -0.41 -7.31
C THR A 630 -17.67 0.28 -8.60
N ASN A 631 -18.90 0.78 -8.71
CA ASN A 631 -19.52 1.27 -9.93
C ASN A 631 -19.43 0.26 -11.10
N LYS A 632 -19.46 -1.05 -10.80
CA LYS A 632 -19.38 -2.15 -11.78
C LYS A 632 -20.58 -3.09 -11.65
N LEU A 633 -21.61 -2.85 -12.44
CA LEU A 633 -22.84 -3.67 -12.44
C LEU A 633 -22.57 -5.16 -12.71
N TRP A 634 -21.67 -5.46 -13.66
CA TRP A 634 -21.38 -6.85 -14.04
C TRP A 634 -20.76 -7.66 -12.89
N VAL A 635 -19.94 -7.04 -12.03
CA VAL A 635 -19.30 -7.71 -10.88
C VAL A 635 -20.35 -8.12 -9.87
N VAL A 636 -21.26 -7.20 -9.55
CA VAL A 636 -22.37 -7.44 -8.63
C VAL A 636 -23.29 -8.52 -9.17
N PHE A 637 -23.67 -8.44 -10.45
CA PHE A 637 -24.54 -9.42 -11.10
C PHE A 637 -23.93 -10.83 -11.06
N LEU A 638 -22.68 -10.97 -11.49
CA LEU A 638 -21.98 -12.26 -11.48
C LEU A 638 -21.88 -12.84 -10.06
N THR A 639 -21.55 -12.02 -9.07
CA THR A 639 -21.45 -12.46 -7.67
C THR A 639 -22.80 -12.93 -7.14
N SER A 640 -23.88 -12.22 -7.45
CA SER A 640 -25.25 -12.62 -7.08
C SER A 640 -25.66 -13.96 -7.71
N CYS A 641 -25.32 -14.18 -8.99
CA CYS A 641 -25.59 -15.47 -9.64
C CYS A 641 -24.84 -16.63 -8.96
N VAL A 642 -23.54 -16.44 -8.68
CA VAL A 642 -22.71 -17.47 -8.03
C VAL A 642 -23.20 -17.77 -6.61
N PHE A 643 -23.49 -16.74 -5.81
CA PHE A 643 -23.99 -16.92 -4.44
C PHE A 643 -25.41 -17.52 -4.43
N GLY A 644 -26.27 -17.12 -5.36
CA GLY A 644 -27.60 -17.69 -5.53
C GLY A 644 -27.55 -19.18 -5.87
N LEU A 645 -26.70 -19.55 -6.85
CA LEU A 645 -26.48 -20.95 -7.22
C LEU A 645 -25.91 -21.76 -6.06
N ASN A 646 -24.91 -21.22 -5.35
CA ASN A 646 -24.35 -21.85 -4.15
C ASN A 646 -25.43 -22.10 -3.07
N SER A 647 -26.27 -21.10 -2.80
CA SER A 647 -27.37 -21.18 -1.83
C SER A 647 -28.38 -22.27 -2.20
N ILE A 648 -28.78 -22.34 -3.48
CA ILE A 648 -29.69 -23.36 -4.00
C ILE A 648 -29.06 -24.76 -3.87
N LEU A 649 -27.81 -24.95 -4.33
CA LEU A 649 -27.15 -26.25 -4.31
C LEU A 649 -26.96 -26.79 -2.89
N ILE A 650 -26.51 -25.95 -1.96
CA ILE A 650 -26.32 -26.34 -0.55
C ILE A 650 -27.67 -26.71 0.08
N LEU A 651 -28.71 -25.91 -0.17
CA LEU A 651 -30.06 -26.19 0.33
C LEU A 651 -30.62 -27.50 -0.23
N MET A 652 -30.48 -27.73 -1.54
CA MET A 652 -30.91 -28.97 -2.21
C MET A 652 -30.18 -30.19 -1.66
N HIS A 653 -28.86 -30.11 -1.52
CA HIS A 653 -28.05 -31.19 -0.96
C HIS A 653 -28.51 -31.55 0.45
N ARG A 654 -28.73 -30.53 1.31
CA ARG A 654 -29.18 -30.76 2.67
C ARG A 654 -30.61 -31.28 2.75
N SER A 655 -31.52 -30.76 1.92
CA SER A 655 -32.90 -31.24 1.83
C SER A 655 -32.96 -32.74 1.51
N ARG A 656 -32.19 -33.19 0.51
CA ARG A 656 -32.05 -34.63 0.18
C ARG A 656 -31.52 -35.47 1.35
N LYS A 657 -30.60 -34.92 2.15
CA LYS A 657 -30.05 -35.61 3.32
C LYS A 657 -31.10 -35.78 4.43
N GLU A 658 -31.85 -34.72 4.74
CA GLU A 658 -32.94 -34.77 5.72
C GLU A 658 -34.06 -35.71 5.26
N ASP A 659 -34.34 -35.76 3.95
CA ASP A 659 -35.33 -36.66 3.36
C ASP A 659 -35.01 -38.14 3.56
N ARG A 660 -33.75 -38.53 3.32
CA ARG A 660 -33.29 -39.90 3.60
C ARG A 660 -33.45 -40.22 5.09
N MET A 661 -33.08 -39.29 5.96
CA MET A 661 -33.17 -39.48 7.41
C MET A 661 -34.62 -39.60 7.89
N ALA A 662 -35.53 -38.79 7.34
CA ALA A 662 -36.96 -38.87 7.63
C ALA A 662 -37.58 -40.18 7.14
N SER A 663 -37.19 -40.67 5.95
CA SER A 663 -37.65 -41.96 5.43
C SER A 663 -37.19 -43.14 6.29
N ILE A 664 -35.96 -43.10 6.82
CA ILE A 664 -35.44 -44.12 7.74
C ILE A 664 -36.25 -44.14 9.05
N ILE A 665 -36.50 -42.97 9.64
CA ILE A 665 -37.28 -42.84 10.89
C ILE A 665 -38.74 -43.29 10.68
N LEU A 666 -39.37 -42.93 9.55
CA LEU A 666 -40.75 -43.32 9.24
C LEU A 666 -40.90 -44.82 8.93
N LYS A 667 -39.80 -45.50 8.54
CA LYS A 667 -39.76 -46.95 8.32
C LYS A 667 -39.48 -47.76 9.60
N GLY A 668 -39.30 -47.09 10.76
CA GLY A 668 -39.14 -47.74 12.05
C GLY A 668 -37.77 -48.40 12.28
N ALA A 669 -36.71 -47.93 11.60
CA ALA A 669 -35.35 -48.41 11.78
C ALA A 669 -34.52 -47.55 12.76
#